data_AF-A0ABD3UJK2-F1
#
_entry.id   AF-A0ABD3UJK2-F1
#
_cell.length_a   1.000
_cell.length_b   1.000
_cell.length_c   1.000
_cell.angle_alpha   90.00
_cell.angle_beta   90.00
_cell.angle_gamma   90.00
#
_symmetry.space_group_name_H-M   'P 1'
#
loop_
_entity.id
_entity.type
_entity.pdbx_description
1 polymer ?
#
loop_
_entity_poly.entity_id
_entity_poly.type
_entity_poly.pdbx_seq_one_letter_code
_entity_poly.pdbx_strand_id
1 'polypeptide(L)'
;MYEYLHFIFCLYIMVNLFSFCLFLIIAHMLMINLHYKKTAKFRQKNTHKYYVYGLHYLQTNTPSDLVENLWVFFYTYKNGRNEKDKKMERIEADLIRARLQIKDAIIKSRTSQPFNKDADYVPKGEIYRNAYVFQRSYKEMERVFKIYVYEEGEAPIFHNGPCRSIYSTEGRFINEMEIGNRFRTRDPNKAHVYFMPFSVVVMVQYLYEQGANDMNAIGNTIADYVDTISRKHPYWNRSLGSDHLMLSCHDWGPYTSSYVPLLFKNSIRVLCNANTSEGFNPLKDAALPEINLKTGEITGLLGGPPPSERSVLAFFAGGSHGHIRHLLFEQWKEKDPDIRVYEKLPSHISYEWMLKNSKFCLCPSGYEVASPRVVEAIYAECVPVLISDSYVLPFSDVLNWKKFSVVVAVEDIGNIKNILMGISTAKYLKMQKRVKQVQRHFVKKEHDRLERIEQVLAKARFSIKEAASRTHNLSSNQEHDSDFTPQGPIYKNAHAFLRSYQEMERVFKIYVYEEGEMPIFHNGPCGSIYSTEGNFIYEIEKGSFYRTKNKEEAHVFFMPFSVVVMVQYLYEDGSKDRGAISEIVADYIQTISSKHPFWNVSLGADHVMLSCHDWGPYSTKSVPNLFTNSIRVFCNANTSEGFNPLKDVSLPEINLNTGDTKSLFGGSPPEKRSVLAFFAGGLHGHIRHILLGHWKEKDPDVRVYEKLPLDISYEWMLKNSKFCLCPSGYEVASPRVVEAIYAECVPVLISDGYVLPFSDVLNWKKFSVVVAVEDIGNIKKILMGISKAKYLKMQRRVKQVRRHFVMNGPTKRFDLFHMIVHSIWLRRLNMIILNRG
;
A
#
# COMPACT_ATOMS: atom_id res chain seq x y z
N MET A 1 -41.57 -97.49 2.86
CA MET A 1 -42.30 -96.23 3.15
C MET A 1 -41.38 -95.08 3.55
N TYR A 2 -40.23 -95.35 4.18
CA TYR A 2 -39.27 -94.33 4.59
C TYR A 2 -38.68 -93.50 3.45
N GLU A 3 -38.54 -94.04 2.24
CA GLU A 3 -37.93 -93.31 1.11
C GLU A 3 -38.85 -92.25 0.48
N TYR A 4 -40.17 -92.47 0.48
CA TYR A 4 -41.13 -91.51 -0.07
C TYR A 4 -41.32 -90.29 0.86
N LEU A 5 -41.28 -90.52 2.18
CA LEU A 5 -41.32 -89.44 3.17
C LEU A 5 -40.05 -88.59 3.14
N HIS A 6 -38.89 -89.21 2.86
CA HIS A 6 -37.61 -88.50 2.75
C HIS A 6 -37.56 -87.60 1.51
N PHE A 7 -38.13 -88.04 0.37
CA PHE A 7 -38.17 -87.23 -0.84
C PHE A 7 -39.11 -86.01 -0.70
N ILE A 8 -40.27 -86.18 -0.06
CA ILE A 8 -41.19 -85.07 0.22
C ILE A 8 -40.58 -84.10 1.24
N PHE A 9 -39.88 -84.60 2.26
CA PHE A 9 -39.19 -83.77 3.24
C PHE A 9 -38.02 -82.99 2.60
N CYS A 10 -37.24 -83.61 1.70
CA CYS A 10 -36.19 -82.93 0.96
C CYS A 10 -36.74 -81.88 -0.02
N LEU A 11 -37.87 -82.15 -0.69
CA LEU A 11 -38.51 -81.19 -1.58
C LEU A 11 -39.11 -80.01 -0.80
N TYR A 12 -39.70 -80.28 0.39
CA TYR A 12 -40.19 -79.25 1.31
C TYR A 12 -39.05 -78.37 1.82
N ILE A 13 -37.90 -78.96 2.16
CA ILE A 13 -36.70 -78.22 2.57
C ILE A 13 -36.17 -77.39 1.40
N MET A 14 -36.10 -77.92 0.17
CA MET A 14 -35.63 -77.16 -0.99
C MET A 14 -36.53 -75.98 -1.37
N VAL A 15 -37.86 -76.15 -1.33
CA VAL A 15 -38.80 -75.05 -1.60
C VAL A 15 -38.71 -73.97 -0.52
N ASN A 16 -38.56 -74.36 0.75
CA ASN A 16 -38.36 -73.40 1.83
C ASN A 16 -37.00 -72.69 1.77
N LEU A 17 -35.94 -73.39 1.35
CA LEU A 17 -34.62 -72.78 1.11
C LEU A 17 -34.65 -71.79 -0.05
N PHE A 18 -35.36 -72.10 -1.14
CA PHE A 18 -35.47 -71.18 -2.27
C PHE A 18 -36.29 -69.93 -1.92
N SER A 19 -37.38 -70.10 -1.15
CA SER A 19 -38.19 -68.99 -0.64
C SER A 19 -37.40 -68.12 0.37
N PHE A 20 -36.58 -68.75 1.22
CA PHE A 20 -35.71 -68.05 2.18
C PHE A 20 -34.56 -67.30 1.49
N CYS A 21 -33.96 -67.88 0.44
CA CYS A 21 -32.95 -67.18 -0.36
C CYS A 21 -33.53 -65.99 -1.14
N LEU A 22 -34.74 -66.12 -1.71
CA LEU A 22 -35.41 -65.01 -2.38
C LEU A 22 -35.77 -63.90 -1.39
N PHE A 23 -36.21 -64.26 -0.18
CA PHE A 23 -36.48 -63.30 0.91
C PHE A 23 -35.19 -62.60 1.37
N LEU A 24 -34.07 -63.31 1.47
CA LEU A 24 -32.77 -62.73 1.80
C LEU A 24 -32.27 -61.78 0.69
N ILE A 25 -32.46 -62.09 -0.59
CA ILE A 25 -32.06 -61.20 -1.70
C ILE A 25 -32.92 -59.92 -1.71
N ILE A 26 -34.23 -60.05 -1.52
CA ILE A 26 -35.14 -58.88 -1.43
C ILE A 26 -34.82 -58.05 -0.17
N ALA A 27 -34.55 -58.69 0.96
CA ALA A 27 -34.11 -58.00 2.18
C ALA A 27 -32.73 -57.33 2.00
N HIS A 28 -31.80 -57.94 1.26
CA HIS A 28 -30.50 -57.34 0.96
C HIS A 28 -30.64 -56.15 0.02
N MET A 29 -31.49 -56.21 -1.01
CA MET A 29 -31.76 -55.07 -1.88
C MET A 29 -32.50 -53.94 -1.17
N LEU A 30 -33.44 -54.25 -0.27
CA LEU A 30 -34.10 -53.26 0.58
C LEU A 30 -33.13 -52.64 1.59
N MET A 31 -32.22 -53.42 2.17
CA MET A 31 -31.16 -52.93 3.07
C MET A 31 -30.13 -52.10 2.33
N ILE A 32 -29.75 -52.44 1.09
CA ILE A 32 -28.88 -51.62 0.25
C ILE A 32 -29.58 -50.31 -0.13
N ASN A 33 -30.88 -50.32 -0.45
CA ASN A 33 -31.62 -49.09 -0.78
C ASN A 33 -31.90 -48.21 0.45
N LEU A 34 -32.11 -48.81 1.64
CA LEU A 34 -32.17 -48.11 2.93
C LEU A 34 -30.80 -47.60 3.38
N HIS A 35 -29.71 -48.33 3.10
CA HIS A 35 -28.35 -47.87 3.32
C HIS A 35 -28.00 -46.73 2.36
N TYR A 36 -28.39 -46.82 1.08
CA TYR A 36 -28.18 -45.76 0.08
C TYR A 36 -28.99 -44.51 0.39
N LYS A 37 -30.25 -44.65 0.84
CA LYS A 37 -31.08 -43.54 1.32
C LYS A 37 -30.58 -42.98 2.66
N LYS A 38 -30.05 -43.79 3.59
CA LYS A 38 -29.36 -43.28 4.79
C LYS A 38 -28.05 -42.57 4.43
N THR A 39 -27.24 -43.07 3.51
CA THR A 39 -26.01 -42.40 3.05
C THR A 39 -26.29 -41.15 2.21
N ALA A 40 -27.42 -41.07 1.49
CA ALA A 40 -27.85 -39.88 0.76
C ALA A 40 -28.49 -38.81 1.68
N LYS A 41 -29.24 -39.22 2.72
CA LYS A 41 -29.75 -38.29 3.74
C LYS A 41 -28.69 -37.89 4.79
N PHE A 42 -27.64 -38.68 5.01
CA PHE A 42 -26.45 -38.29 5.79
C PHE A 42 -25.54 -37.36 4.97
N ARG A 43 -25.53 -37.48 3.63
CA ARG A 43 -24.85 -36.57 2.70
C ARG A 43 -25.44 -35.15 2.62
N GLN A 44 -26.60 -34.91 3.20
CA GLN A 44 -27.24 -33.59 3.21
C GLN A 44 -27.41 -33.00 4.62
N LYS A 45 -26.94 -33.69 5.68
CA LYS A 45 -27.11 -33.24 7.08
C LYS A 45 -25.83 -33.07 7.89
N ASN A 46 -24.65 -33.10 7.27
CA ASN A 46 -23.39 -32.77 7.93
C ASN A 46 -22.38 -32.08 6.97
N THR A 47 -22.76 -30.92 6.44
CA THR A 47 -21.78 -29.86 6.08
C THR A 47 -21.41 -29.01 7.31
N HIS A 48 -21.88 -29.39 8.51
CA HIS A 48 -21.57 -28.78 9.80
C HIS A 48 -20.31 -29.32 10.50
N LYS A 49 -19.45 -30.09 9.82
CA LYS A 49 -18.21 -30.63 10.42
C LYS A 49 -16.89 -30.12 9.84
N TYR A 50 -16.92 -29.24 8.84
CA TYR A 50 -15.67 -28.72 8.24
C TYR A 50 -15.11 -27.44 8.89
N TYR A 51 -15.73 -26.90 9.95
CA TYR A 51 -15.31 -25.63 10.55
C TYR A 51 -15.11 -25.63 12.08
N VAL A 52 -15.12 -26.78 12.76
CA VAL A 52 -15.07 -26.81 14.25
C VAL A 52 -13.85 -27.55 14.85
N TYR A 53 -12.90 -28.07 14.06
CA TYR A 53 -11.76 -28.83 14.61
C TYR A 53 -10.40 -28.09 14.65
N GLY A 54 -10.37 -26.77 14.50
CA GLY A 54 -9.13 -25.99 14.59
C GLY A 54 -8.58 -25.78 16.02
N LEU A 55 -9.43 -25.92 17.04
CA LEU A 55 -9.12 -25.44 18.40
C LEU A 55 -8.66 -26.52 19.39
N HIS A 56 -8.73 -27.80 19.03
CA HIS A 56 -8.18 -28.89 19.86
C HIS A 56 -6.73 -29.26 19.52
N TYR A 57 -6.17 -28.69 18.45
CA TYR A 57 -4.88 -29.10 17.88
C TYR A 57 -3.65 -28.55 18.62
N LEU A 58 -3.82 -27.53 19.46
CA LEU A 58 -2.73 -26.94 20.25
C LEU A 58 -2.61 -27.51 21.68
N GLN A 59 -3.50 -28.43 22.08
CA GLN A 59 -3.52 -29.02 23.43
C GLN A 59 -3.44 -30.56 23.46
N THR A 60 -3.51 -31.26 22.32
CA THR A 60 -3.51 -32.73 22.28
C THR A 60 -2.31 -33.31 21.51
N ASN A 61 -1.67 -34.33 22.10
CA ASN A 61 -0.47 -35.01 21.61
C ASN A 61 -0.81 -36.38 20.99
N THR A 62 -1.61 -36.46 19.93
CA THR A 62 -1.88 -37.76 19.25
C THR A 62 -1.57 -37.74 17.75
N PRO A 63 -0.74 -38.68 17.23
CA PRO A 63 -0.42 -38.80 15.80
C PRO A 63 -1.57 -39.26 14.89
N SER A 64 -2.68 -39.75 15.44
CA SER A 64 -3.82 -40.32 14.69
C SER A 64 -4.53 -39.31 13.79
N ASP A 65 -4.66 -38.07 14.25
CA ASP A 65 -5.48 -37.04 13.60
C ASP A 65 -4.80 -36.46 12.34
N LEU A 66 -3.49 -36.69 12.20
CA LEU A 66 -2.71 -36.27 11.04
C LEU A 66 -3.03 -37.15 9.82
N VAL A 67 -3.25 -38.45 10.03
CA VAL A 67 -3.53 -39.41 8.97
C VAL A 67 -4.94 -39.23 8.44
N GLU A 68 -5.95 -39.02 9.30
CA GLU A 68 -7.34 -38.78 8.85
C GLU A 68 -7.48 -37.49 8.02
N ASN A 69 -6.84 -36.39 8.42
CA ASN A 69 -6.94 -35.13 7.69
C ASN A 69 -6.14 -35.14 6.37
N LEU A 70 -4.99 -35.82 6.32
CA LEU A 70 -4.28 -36.09 5.06
C LEU A 70 -5.09 -37.02 4.15
N TRP A 71 -5.77 -38.03 4.70
CA TRP A 71 -6.57 -38.96 3.92
C TRP A 71 -7.81 -38.29 3.32
N VAL A 72 -8.49 -37.41 4.06
CA VAL A 72 -9.58 -36.56 3.55
C VAL A 72 -9.07 -35.64 2.42
N PHE A 73 -7.90 -35.02 2.58
CA PHE A 73 -7.27 -34.17 1.57
C PHE A 73 -6.93 -34.93 0.27
N PHE A 74 -6.39 -36.15 0.38
CA PHE A 74 -6.09 -37.01 -0.77
C PHE A 74 -7.34 -37.59 -1.43
N TYR A 75 -8.39 -37.92 -0.66
CA TYR A 75 -9.64 -38.46 -1.18
C TYR A 75 -10.46 -37.42 -1.95
N THR A 76 -10.37 -36.13 -1.58
CA THR A 76 -11.01 -35.03 -2.31
C THR A 76 -10.30 -34.61 -3.60
N TYR A 77 -8.99 -34.85 -3.71
CA TYR A 77 -8.17 -34.46 -4.87
C TYR A 77 -8.50 -35.21 -6.16
N LYS A 78 -9.12 -36.40 -6.06
CA LYS A 78 -9.25 -37.35 -7.19
C LYS A 78 -10.55 -37.26 -7.99
N ASN A 79 -11.53 -36.45 -7.58
CA ASN A 79 -12.80 -36.29 -8.31
C ASN A 79 -12.93 -34.85 -8.80
N GLY A 80 -13.05 -34.66 -10.12
CA GLY A 80 -13.10 -33.36 -10.78
C GLY A 80 -14.09 -32.39 -10.13
N ARG A 81 -13.56 -31.28 -9.58
CA ARG A 81 -14.32 -30.26 -8.84
C ARG A 81 -14.13 -28.85 -9.38
N ASN A 82 -15.14 -28.05 -9.09
CA ASN A 82 -15.35 -26.68 -9.57
C ASN A 82 -14.25 -25.72 -9.09
N GLU A 83 -14.09 -24.58 -9.76
CA GLU A 83 -12.99 -23.63 -9.48
C GLU A 83 -13.03 -23.02 -8.07
N LYS A 84 -14.21 -22.96 -7.43
CA LYS A 84 -14.40 -22.49 -6.05
C LYS A 84 -13.72 -23.39 -5.01
N ASP A 85 -13.76 -24.71 -5.21
CA ASP A 85 -13.17 -25.68 -4.26
C ASP A 85 -11.64 -25.58 -4.26
N LYS A 86 -11.05 -25.42 -5.45
CA LYS A 86 -9.61 -25.23 -5.64
C LYS A 86 -9.08 -23.96 -4.94
N LYS A 87 -9.92 -22.94 -4.75
CA LYS A 87 -9.54 -21.68 -4.06
C LYS A 87 -9.50 -21.87 -2.55
N MET A 88 -10.51 -22.51 -1.98
CA MET A 88 -10.57 -22.81 -0.54
C MET A 88 -9.44 -23.75 -0.12
N GLU A 89 -9.10 -24.73 -0.95
CA GLU A 89 -7.97 -25.63 -0.74
C GLU A 89 -6.64 -24.87 -0.64
N ARG A 90 -6.45 -23.78 -1.40
CA ARG A 90 -5.24 -22.96 -1.33
C ARG A 90 -5.13 -22.21 -0.01
N ILE A 91 -6.21 -21.56 0.43
CA ILE A 91 -6.25 -20.83 1.70
C ILE A 91 -5.99 -21.80 2.87
N GLU A 92 -6.66 -22.96 2.86
CA GLU A 92 -6.45 -23.95 3.92
C GLU A 92 -5.04 -24.54 3.89
N ALA A 93 -4.46 -24.76 2.69
CA ALA A 93 -3.06 -25.19 2.58
C ALA A 93 -2.08 -24.15 3.13
N ASP A 94 -2.34 -22.86 2.96
CA ASP A 94 -1.54 -21.79 3.58
C ASP A 94 -1.63 -21.83 5.11
N LEU A 95 -2.84 -21.99 5.66
CA LEU A 95 -3.06 -22.11 7.10
C LEU A 95 -2.44 -23.38 7.70
N ILE A 96 -2.57 -24.53 7.03
CA ILE A 96 -1.93 -25.78 7.45
C ILE A 96 -0.41 -25.62 7.50
N ARG A 97 0.19 -25.02 6.48
CA ARG A 97 1.64 -24.74 6.47
C ARG A 97 2.04 -23.86 7.64
N ALA A 98 1.30 -22.78 7.91
CA ALA A 98 1.57 -21.92 9.06
C ALA A 98 1.47 -22.69 10.39
N ARG A 99 0.41 -23.49 10.59
CA ARG A 99 0.23 -24.32 11.81
C ARG A 99 1.36 -25.32 12.00
N LEU A 100 1.80 -26.00 10.93
CA LEU A 100 2.93 -26.94 10.98
C LEU A 100 4.23 -26.25 11.39
N GLN A 101 4.50 -25.06 10.84
CA GLN A 101 5.68 -24.27 11.17
C GLN A 101 5.67 -23.78 12.62
N ILE A 102 4.50 -23.39 13.13
CA ILE A 102 4.32 -23.02 14.54
C ILE A 102 4.50 -24.24 15.45
N LYS A 103 3.96 -25.41 15.09
CA LYS A 103 4.10 -26.67 15.85
C LYS A 103 5.56 -27.14 15.90
N ASP A 104 6.26 -27.09 14.77
CA ASP A 104 7.70 -27.35 14.72
C ASP A 104 8.48 -26.39 15.63
N ALA A 105 8.10 -25.11 15.65
CA ALA A 105 8.71 -24.14 16.55
C ALA A 105 8.47 -24.45 18.03
N ILE A 106 7.27 -24.93 18.41
CA ILE A 106 6.98 -25.38 19.77
C ILE A 106 7.92 -26.52 20.18
N ILE A 107 8.13 -27.51 19.30
CA ILE A 107 9.02 -28.64 19.56
C ILE A 107 10.48 -28.17 19.72
N LYS A 108 10.97 -27.37 18.76
CA LYS A 108 12.37 -26.87 18.75
C LYS A 108 12.68 -25.89 19.88
N SER A 109 11.67 -25.17 20.38
CA SER A 109 11.86 -24.25 21.52
C SER A 109 12.36 -24.94 22.79
N ARG A 110 12.23 -26.28 22.89
CA ARG A 110 12.72 -27.09 24.01
C ARG A 110 14.21 -27.41 23.92
N THR A 111 14.84 -27.26 22.76
CA THR A 111 16.22 -27.72 22.48
C THR A 111 17.14 -26.64 21.91
N SER A 112 16.63 -25.48 21.49
CA SER A 112 17.38 -24.49 20.70
C SER A 112 17.21 -23.06 21.23
N GLN A 113 18.29 -22.28 21.24
CA GLN A 113 18.24 -20.81 21.43
C GLN A 113 17.81 -20.09 20.13
N PRO A 114 17.16 -18.91 20.22
CA PRO A 114 16.60 -18.19 19.08
C PRO A 114 17.67 -17.80 18.04
N PHE A 115 17.34 -17.97 16.75
CA PHE A 115 18.19 -17.63 15.61
C PHE A 115 18.50 -16.12 15.56
N ASN A 116 19.80 -15.80 15.47
CA ASN A 116 20.38 -14.47 15.68
C ASN A 116 20.70 -13.78 14.33
N LYS A 117 19.68 -13.49 13.50
CA LYS A 117 19.89 -12.83 12.18
C LYS A 117 19.01 -11.60 11.87
N ASP A 118 18.11 -11.17 12.76
CA ASP A 118 17.40 -9.89 12.66
C ASP A 118 17.42 -9.18 14.02
N ALA A 119 18.22 -8.11 14.19
CA ALA A 119 18.36 -7.45 15.50
C ALA A 119 17.09 -6.70 15.94
N ASP A 120 16.28 -6.21 14.99
CA ASP A 120 15.15 -5.31 15.27
C ASP A 120 13.86 -6.02 15.69
N TYR A 121 13.73 -7.33 15.43
CA TYR A 121 12.49 -8.09 15.64
C TYR A 121 12.74 -9.51 16.18
N VAL A 122 13.63 -9.64 17.17
CA VAL A 122 13.69 -10.86 17.99
C VAL A 122 12.97 -10.58 19.29
N PRO A 123 11.76 -11.17 19.51
CA PRO A 123 11.17 -11.29 20.83
C PRO A 123 12.21 -11.87 21.79
N LYS A 124 12.66 -11.07 22.77
CA LYS A 124 13.63 -11.47 23.81
C LYS A 124 13.00 -11.26 25.17
N GLY A 125 13.36 -12.11 26.13
CA GLY A 125 13.01 -11.96 27.53
C GLY A 125 11.75 -12.72 27.97
N GLU A 126 11.58 -12.83 29.29
CA GLU A 126 10.50 -13.58 29.94
C GLU A 126 9.11 -12.94 29.82
N ILE A 127 8.96 -11.83 29.08
CA ILE A 127 7.68 -11.15 28.90
C ILE A 127 6.73 -11.92 27.96
N TYR A 128 7.28 -12.80 27.12
CA TYR A 128 6.50 -13.66 26.23
C TYR A 128 6.20 -15.00 26.91
N ARG A 129 5.04 -15.58 26.61
CA ARG A 129 4.75 -16.98 26.99
C ARG A 129 5.73 -17.94 26.31
N ASN A 130 5.97 -17.73 25.02
CA ASN A 130 7.03 -18.39 24.26
C ASN A 130 7.50 -17.46 23.13
N ALA A 131 8.64 -16.82 23.32
CA ALA A 131 9.20 -15.83 22.39
C ALA A 131 9.52 -16.41 21.01
N TYR A 132 10.00 -17.65 20.96
CA TYR A 132 10.37 -18.34 19.72
C TYR A 132 9.13 -18.70 18.88
N VAL A 133 8.10 -19.23 19.54
CA VAL A 133 6.81 -19.56 18.90
C VAL A 133 6.12 -18.30 18.40
N PHE A 134 6.11 -17.22 19.19
CA PHE A 134 5.54 -15.93 18.75
C PHE A 134 6.27 -15.39 17.51
N GLN A 135 7.61 -15.39 17.51
CA GLN A 135 8.40 -14.95 16.36
C GLN A 135 8.05 -15.74 15.10
N ARG A 136 7.96 -17.08 15.22
CA ARG A 136 7.61 -17.93 14.08
C ARG A 136 6.19 -17.64 13.57
N SER A 137 5.22 -17.57 14.49
CA SER A 137 3.82 -17.26 14.17
C SER A 137 3.69 -15.92 13.44
N TYR A 138 4.35 -14.88 13.97
CA TYR A 138 4.31 -13.54 13.39
C TYR A 138 4.92 -13.49 11.98
N LYS A 139 6.06 -14.17 11.76
CA LYS A 139 6.67 -14.27 10.42
C LYS A 139 5.77 -14.98 9.41
N GLU A 140 5.05 -16.02 9.83
CA GLU A 140 4.08 -16.68 8.95
C GLU A 140 2.87 -15.78 8.66
N MET A 141 2.35 -15.06 9.66
CA MET A 141 1.29 -14.08 9.46
C MET A 141 1.68 -13.00 8.43
N GLU A 142 2.86 -12.39 8.56
CA GLU A 142 3.34 -11.39 7.58
C GLU A 142 3.49 -11.93 6.17
N ARG A 143 3.82 -13.23 6.05
CA ARG A 143 4.04 -13.90 4.76
C ARG A 143 2.73 -14.20 4.05
N VAL A 144 1.71 -14.71 4.75
CA VAL A 144 0.49 -15.23 4.08
C VAL A 144 -0.79 -14.48 4.41
N PHE A 145 -0.93 -13.91 5.62
CA PHE A 145 -2.23 -13.45 6.10
C PHE A 145 -2.75 -12.24 5.31
N LYS A 146 -3.99 -12.34 4.84
CA LYS A 146 -4.65 -11.29 4.05
C LYS A 146 -6.08 -11.06 4.53
N ILE A 147 -6.48 -9.79 4.56
CA ILE A 147 -7.79 -9.34 4.99
C ILE A 147 -8.47 -8.64 3.81
N TYR A 148 -9.67 -9.08 3.45
CA TYR A 148 -10.51 -8.33 2.51
C TYR A 148 -11.40 -7.38 3.30
N VAL A 149 -11.53 -6.13 2.86
CA VAL A 149 -12.38 -5.13 3.51
C VAL A 149 -13.60 -4.94 2.63
N TYR A 150 -14.81 -5.14 3.17
CA TYR A 150 -16.05 -4.85 2.45
C TYR A 150 -16.11 -3.36 2.09
N GLU A 151 -16.66 -3.02 0.92
CA GLU A 151 -16.75 -1.64 0.42
C GLU A 151 -18.15 -1.03 0.65
N GLU A 152 -19.08 -1.82 1.20
CA GLU A 152 -20.43 -1.38 1.51
C GLU A 152 -20.44 -0.45 2.72
N GLY A 153 -21.35 0.54 2.67
CA GLY A 153 -21.55 1.53 3.71
C GLY A 153 -20.88 2.87 3.41
N GLU A 154 -21.41 3.95 3.97
CA GLU A 154 -20.85 5.30 3.81
C GLU A 154 -20.34 5.87 5.13
N ALA A 155 -19.35 6.76 5.04
CA ALA A 155 -18.90 7.54 6.17
C ALA A 155 -20.05 8.45 6.68
N PRO A 156 -20.13 8.74 7.99
CA PRO A 156 -19.12 8.47 9.00
C PRO A 156 -19.24 7.10 9.70
N ILE A 157 -20.37 6.39 9.55
CA ILE A 157 -20.64 5.13 10.27
C ILE A 157 -19.72 3.99 9.80
N PHE A 158 -19.46 3.94 8.50
CA PHE A 158 -18.60 2.95 7.85
C PHE A 158 -17.31 3.60 7.39
N HIS A 159 -16.23 2.81 7.30
CA HIS A 159 -14.92 3.22 6.80
C HIS A 159 -14.26 4.37 7.56
N ASN A 160 -14.78 4.72 8.74
CA ASN A 160 -14.30 5.80 9.58
C ASN A 160 -14.49 5.45 11.06
N GLY A 161 -13.74 6.12 11.92
CA GLY A 161 -13.84 5.97 13.37
C GLY A 161 -13.00 7.00 14.11
N PRO A 162 -13.23 7.19 15.42
CA PRO A 162 -12.50 8.15 16.21
C PRO A 162 -11.01 7.75 16.34
N CYS A 163 -10.12 8.70 16.04
CA CYS A 163 -8.67 8.53 16.17
C CYS A 163 -8.08 9.26 17.41
N ARG A 164 -8.94 9.75 18.30
CA ARG A 164 -8.63 10.45 19.55
C ARG A 164 -9.48 9.91 20.70
N SER A 165 -9.16 10.32 21.93
CA SER A 165 -9.81 9.85 23.16
C SER A 165 -9.59 8.35 23.41
N ILE A 166 -10.36 7.77 24.33
CA ILE A 166 -10.31 6.36 24.76
C ILE A 166 -10.62 5.37 23.61
N TYR A 167 -11.39 5.81 22.61
CA TYR A 167 -11.75 5.00 21.45
C TYR A 167 -10.76 5.07 20.28
N SER A 168 -9.62 5.75 20.47
CA SER A 168 -8.69 6.07 19.38
C SER A 168 -8.15 4.83 18.63
N THR A 169 -8.05 3.69 19.31
CA THR A 169 -7.57 2.43 18.71
C THR A 169 -8.52 1.91 17.63
N GLU A 170 -9.83 2.12 17.79
CA GLU A 170 -10.85 1.67 16.83
C GLU A 170 -10.69 2.40 15.49
N GLY A 171 -10.73 3.74 15.50
CA GLY A 171 -10.56 4.53 14.28
C GLY A 171 -9.19 4.34 13.64
N ARG A 172 -8.13 4.19 14.44
CA ARG A 172 -6.78 3.91 13.91
C ARG A 172 -6.72 2.56 13.19
N PHE A 173 -7.35 1.52 13.73
CA PHE A 173 -7.39 0.22 13.06
C PHE A 173 -8.16 0.29 11.73
N ILE A 174 -9.34 0.93 11.73
CA ILE A 174 -10.15 1.13 10.52
C ILE A 174 -9.34 1.89 9.47
N ASN A 175 -8.73 3.01 9.85
CA ASN A 175 -7.92 3.82 8.94
C ASN A 175 -6.72 3.04 8.36
N GLU A 176 -6.01 2.24 9.17
CA GLU A 176 -4.91 1.40 8.68
C GLU A 176 -5.39 0.28 7.73
N MET A 177 -6.60 -0.26 7.93
CA MET A 177 -7.21 -1.15 6.95
C MET A 177 -7.61 -0.39 5.68
N GLU A 178 -8.02 0.87 5.78
CA GLU A 178 -8.37 1.66 4.61
C GLU A 178 -7.16 2.04 3.74
N ILE A 179 -6.13 2.64 4.34
CA ILE A 179 -4.97 3.17 3.60
C ILE A 179 -3.82 2.17 3.47
N GLY A 180 -3.75 1.18 4.36
CA GLY A 180 -2.65 0.23 4.43
C GLY A 180 -2.75 -0.89 3.39
N ASN A 181 -1.61 -1.37 2.91
CA ASN A 181 -1.53 -2.45 1.92
C ASN A 181 -0.77 -3.69 2.41
N ARG A 182 -0.38 -3.73 3.70
CA ARG A 182 0.42 -4.84 4.25
C ARG A 182 -0.40 -6.13 4.33
N PHE A 183 -1.58 -6.03 4.95
CA PHE A 183 -2.50 -7.14 5.16
C PHE A 183 -3.76 -7.04 4.29
N ARG A 184 -4.16 -5.85 3.82
CA ARG A 184 -5.33 -5.72 2.94
C ARG A 184 -5.12 -6.38 1.58
N THR A 185 -6.13 -7.10 1.09
CA THR A 185 -6.26 -7.58 -0.28
C THR A 185 -7.54 -7.01 -0.91
N ARG A 186 -7.47 -6.63 -2.19
CA ARG A 186 -8.66 -6.30 -3.00
C ARG A 186 -9.23 -7.53 -3.71
N ASP A 187 -8.48 -8.62 -3.74
CA ASP A 187 -8.97 -9.90 -4.25
C ASP A 187 -9.55 -10.70 -3.08
N PRO A 188 -10.88 -10.84 -3.01
CA PRO A 188 -11.53 -11.60 -1.94
C PRO A 188 -11.19 -13.09 -1.99
N ASN A 189 -10.66 -13.62 -3.09
CA ASN A 189 -10.22 -15.01 -3.18
C ASN A 189 -8.84 -15.26 -2.53
N LYS A 190 -8.11 -14.20 -2.19
CA LYS A 190 -6.84 -14.28 -1.43
C LYS A 190 -7.05 -14.02 0.05
N ALA A 191 -8.26 -13.64 0.46
CA ALA A 191 -8.57 -13.26 1.82
C ALA A 191 -8.61 -14.49 2.73
N HIS A 192 -7.96 -14.38 3.87
CA HIS A 192 -8.07 -15.34 4.97
C HIS A 192 -9.22 -14.94 5.90
N VAL A 193 -9.48 -13.64 6.04
CA VAL A 193 -10.56 -13.07 6.86
C VAL A 193 -11.18 -11.87 6.13
N TYR A 194 -12.46 -11.61 6.38
CA TYR A 194 -13.25 -10.51 5.81
C TYR A 194 -13.60 -9.50 6.90
N PHE A 195 -13.23 -8.24 6.70
CA PHE A 195 -13.43 -7.18 7.67
C PHE A 195 -14.67 -6.35 7.32
N MET A 196 -15.52 -6.15 8.33
CA MET A 196 -16.70 -5.28 8.28
C MET A 196 -16.36 -3.93 8.91
N PRO A 197 -16.14 -2.86 8.10
CA PRO A 197 -15.53 -1.61 8.55
C PRO A 197 -16.53 -0.63 9.18
N PHE A 198 -17.46 -1.11 10.02
CA PHE A 198 -18.35 -0.24 10.77
C PHE A 198 -17.77 0.14 12.13
N SER A 199 -18.08 1.34 12.61
CA SER A 199 -17.68 1.83 13.94
C SER A 199 -18.89 1.89 14.87
N VAL A 200 -18.90 1.06 15.92
CA VAL A 200 -19.93 1.12 16.97
C VAL A 200 -19.88 2.47 17.68
N VAL A 201 -18.68 3.04 17.87
CA VAL A 201 -18.54 4.35 18.53
C VAL A 201 -19.20 5.46 17.70
N VAL A 202 -19.02 5.44 16.38
CA VAL A 202 -19.71 6.40 15.51
C VAL A 202 -21.21 6.12 15.46
N MET A 203 -21.65 4.87 15.46
CA MET A 203 -23.08 4.54 15.57
C MET A 203 -23.70 5.12 16.85
N VAL A 204 -23.01 5.04 17.99
CA VAL A 204 -23.48 5.67 19.24
C VAL A 204 -23.59 7.19 19.07
N GLN A 205 -22.65 7.84 18.39
CA GLN A 205 -22.68 9.29 18.18
C GLN A 205 -23.83 9.76 17.27
N TYR A 206 -24.22 8.95 16.29
CA TYR A 206 -25.17 9.36 15.24
C TYR A 206 -26.56 8.74 15.37
N LEU A 207 -26.69 7.56 15.98
CA LEU A 207 -27.93 6.79 16.01
C LEU A 207 -28.54 6.65 17.41
N TYR A 208 -27.78 6.92 18.48
CA TYR A 208 -28.30 6.80 19.83
C TYR A 208 -28.94 8.11 20.31
N GLU A 209 -30.21 8.04 20.71
CA GLU A 209 -30.90 9.15 21.37
C GLU A 209 -30.65 9.09 22.88
N GLN A 210 -30.01 10.14 23.41
CA GLN A 210 -29.63 10.20 24.82
C GLN A 210 -30.87 10.15 25.73
N GLY A 211 -30.95 9.13 26.58
CA GLY A 211 -32.06 8.92 27.53
C GLY A 211 -33.19 8.02 27.02
N ALA A 212 -33.16 7.60 25.74
CA ALA A 212 -34.17 6.70 25.18
C ALA A 212 -34.06 5.25 25.69
N ASN A 213 -32.91 4.85 26.26
CA ASN A 213 -32.57 3.46 26.64
C ASN A 213 -32.78 2.43 25.51
N ASP A 214 -32.88 2.88 24.26
CA ASP A 214 -33.09 2.05 23.09
C ASP A 214 -31.83 2.00 22.21
N MET A 215 -31.32 0.81 21.96
CA MET A 215 -30.17 0.55 21.09
C MET A 215 -30.56 -0.13 19.77
N ASN A 216 -31.86 -0.29 19.51
CA ASN A 216 -32.37 -0.98 18.32
C ASN A 216 -31.87 -0.33 17.02
N ALA A 217 -31.75 0.99 16.96
CA ALA A 217 -31.21 1.66 15.78
C ALA A 217 -29.79 1.18 15.41
N ILE A 218 -28.92 1.04 16.42
CA ILE A 218 -27.55 0.54 16.23
C ILE A 218 -27.57 -0.93 15.83
N GLY A 219 -28.32 -1.76 16.57
CA GLY A 219 -28.42 -3.19 16.30
C GLY A 219 -29.00 -3.51 14.91
N ASN A 220 -30.06 -2.79 14.51
CA ASN A 220 -30.68 -2.91 13.20
C ASN A 220 -29.73 -2.47 12.08
N THR A 221 -28.95 -1.40 12.29
CA THR A 221 -27.94 -0.98 11.30
C THR A 221 -26.90 -2.07 11.04
N ILE A 222 -26.44 -2.78 12.08
CA ILE A 222 -25.51 -3.92 11.92
C ILE A 222 -26.21 -5.09 11.23
N ALA A 223 -27.47 -5.37 11.57
CA ALA A 223 -28.25 -6.43 10.94
C ALA A 223 -28.46 -6.17 9.44
N ASP A 224 -28.86 -4.96 9.08
CA ASP A 224 -29.06 -4.51 7.70
C ASP A 224 -27.74 -4.53 6.92
N TYR A 225 -26.63 -4.18 7.57
CA TYR A 225 -25.30 -4.25 6.96
C TYR A 225 -24.91 -5.69 6.62
N VAL A 226 -25.03 -6.59 7.59
CA VAL A 226 -24.74 -8.03 7.39
C VAL A 226 -25.63 -8.61 6.31
N ASP A 227 -26.92 -8.27 6.33
CA ASP A 227 -27.89 -8.69 5.34
C ASP A 227 -27.50 -8.19 3.93
N THR A 228 -27.09 -6.93 3.80
CA THR A 228 -26.59 -6.33 2.55
C THR A 228 -25.37 -7.07 2.01
N ILE A 229 -24.33 -7.28 2.82
CA ILE A 229 -23.12 -7.99 2.37
C ILE A 229 -23.41 -9.47 2.05
N SER A 230 -24.38 -10.09 2.73
CA SER A 230 -24.76 -11.48 2.47
C SER A 230 -25.48 -11.67 1.14
N ARG A 231 -26.27 -10.68 0.70
CA ARG A 231 -26.95 -10.70 -0.60
C ARG A 231 -25.99 -10.36 -1.74
N LYS A 232 -25.11 -9.38 -1.52
CA LYS A 232 -24.20 -8.88 -2.56
C LYS A 232 -22.98 -9.78 -2.77
N HIS A 233 -22.50 -10.44 -1.71
CA HIS A 233 -21.28 -11.24 -1.75
C HIS A 233 -21.51 -12.68 -1.26
N PRO A 234 -20.88 -13.68 -1.91
CA PRO A 234 -21.05 -15.08 -1.50
C PRO A 234 -20.29 -15.43 -0.20
N TYR A 235 -19.41 -14.56 0.28
CA TYR A 235 -18.42 -14.89 1.33
C TYR A 235 -19.05 -15.06 2.71
N TRP A 236 -20.00 -14.21 3.09
CA TRP A 236 -20.74 -14.36 4.35
C TRP A 236 -21.49 -15.69 4.40
N ASN A 237 -22.26 -15.99 3.36
CA ASN A 237 -23.06 -17.21 3.29
C ASN A 237 -22.21 -18.49 3.18
N ARG A 238 -20.96 -18.39 2.70
CA ARG A 238 -20.02 -19.51 2.64
C ARG A 238 -19.62 -19.99 4.03
N SER A 239 -19.30 -19.06 4.93
CA SER A 239 -18.73 -19.35 6.25
C SER A 239 -19.73 -19.15 7.40
N LEU A 240 -20.91 -18.63 7.10
CA LEU A 240 -21.87 -18.16 8.10
C LEU A 240 -21.21 -17.19 9.10
N GLY A 241 -20.35 -16.31 8.58
CA GLY A 241 -19.62 -15.31 9.35
C GLY A 241 -18.36 -15.82 10.06
N SER A 242 -17.97 -17.09 9.95
CA SER A 242 -16.84 -17.64 10.74
C SER A 242 -15.46 -17.14 10.31
N ASP A 243 -15.33 -16.62 9.09
CA ASP A 243 -14.14 -15.96 8.57
C ASP A 243 -14.34 -14.44 8.45
N HIS A 244 -15.30 -13.90 9.19
CA HIS A 244 -15.58 -12.46 9.27
C HIS A 244 -15.09 -11.90 10.60
N LEU A 245 -14.64 -10.66 10.57
CA LEU A 245 -14.24 -9.93 11.76
C LEU A 245 -14.90 -8.56 11.86
N MET A 246 -15.27 -8.20 13.09
CA MET A 246 -15.67 -6.84 13.48
C MET A 246 -14.72 -6.33 14.55
N LEU A 247 -14.65 -5.01 14.73
CA LEU A 247 -14.00 -4.43 15.90
C LEU A 247 -14.89 -3.42 16.63
N SER A 248 -14.71 -3.30 17.94
CA SER A 248 -15.30 -2.23 18.73
C SER A 248 -14.53 -1.97 20.01
N CYS A 249 -14.34 -0.69 20.34
CA CYS A 249 -13.84 -0.26 21.64
C CYS A 249 -14.91 0.29 22.57
N HIS A 250 -16.14 0.43 22.08
CA HIS A 250 -17.27 0.74 22.95
C HIS A 250 -17.68 -0.50 23.75
N ASP A 251 -18.14 -0.30 24.98
CA ASP A 251 -18.71 -1.34 25.84
C ASP A 251 -19.98 -1.99 25.25
N TRP A 252 -20.62 -1.36 24.26
CA TRP A 252 -21.79 -1.89 23.56
C TRP A 252 -21.44 -2.83 22.40
N GLY A 253 -20.15 -3.01 22.07
CA GLY A 253 -19.71 -3.94 21.02
C GLY A 253 -20.27 -5.37 21.19
N PRO A 254 -20.15 -6.00 22.37
CA PRO A 254 -20.76 -7.31 22.64
C PRO A 254 -22.27 -7.32 22.37
N TYR A 255 -23.01 -6.36 22.93
CA TYR A 255 -24.46 -6.28 22.82
C TYR A 255 -24.93 -6.04 21.38
N THR A 256 -24.37 -5.05 20.68
CA THR A 256 -24.74 -4.71 19.30
C THR A 256 -24.42 -5.85 18.34
N SER A 257 -23.32 -6.59 18.54
CA SER A 257 -23.02 -7.79 17.75
C SER A 257 -24.04 -8.93 17.95
N SER A 258 -24.81 -8.93 19.04
CA SER A 258 -25.81 -9.97 19.36
C SER A 258 -27.10 -9.89 18.54
N TYR A 259 -27.38 -8.74 17.92
CA TYR A 259 -28.52 -8.55 17.00
C TYR A 259 -28.42 -9.48 15.77
N VAL A 260 -27.21 -9.89 15.41
CA VAL A 260 -26.96 -10.90 14.38
C VAL A 260 -26.38 -12.14 15.06
N PRO A 261 -27.18 -13.20 15.31
CA PRO A 261 -26.71 -14.36 16.07
C PRO A 261 -25.44 -15.03 15.52
N LEU A 262 -25.26 -15.02 14.19
CA LEU A 262 -24.07 -15.56 13.54
C LEU A 262 -22.84 -14.65 13.69
N LEU A 263 -23.02 -13.32 13.72
CA LEU A 263 -21.95 -12.37 14.01
C LEU A 263 -21.43 -12.58 15.44
N PHE A 264 -22.33 -12.70 16.42
CA PHE A 264 -21.96 -12.93 17.81
C PHE A 264 -21.26 -14.28 18.02
N LYS A 265 -21.84 -15.37 17.47
CA LYS A 265 -21.39 -16.73 17.72
C LYS A 265 -20.18 -17.13 16.87
N ASN A 266 -20.20 -16.84 15.57
CA ASN A 266 -19.22 -17.38 14.63
C ASN A 266 -18.08 -16.41 14.30
N SER A 267 -18.38 -15.12 14.14
CA SER A 267 -17.37 -14.15 13.71
C SER A 267 -16.33 -13.86 14.79
N ILE A 268 -15.16 -13.43 14.35
CA ILE A 268 -14.07 -12.96 15.19
C ILE A 268 -14.42 -11.55 15.67
N ARG A 269 -14.63 -11.36 16.96
CA ARG A 269 -14.86 -10.03 17.52
C ARG A 269 -13.59 -9.50 18.14
N VAL A 270 -13.14 -8.35 17.66
CA VAL A 270 -11.96 -7.66 18.17
C VAL A 270 -12.44 -6.56 19.11
N LEU A 271 -12.39 -6.79 20.42
CA LEU A 271 -13.08 -5.95 21.40
C LEU A 271 -12.13 -5.33 22.41
N CYS A 272 -12.29 -4.04 22.72
CA CYS A 272 -11.65 -3.46 23.89
C CYS A 272 -12.28 -4.03 25.18
N ASN A 273 -13.61 -4.08 25.25
CA ASN A 273 -14.37 -4.71 26.35
C ASN A 273 -14.35 -6.24 26.24
N ALA A 274 -13.18 -6.85 26.50
CA ALA A 274 -12.95 -8.29 26.37
C ALA A 274 -13.39 -9.07 27.63
N ASN A 275 -14.71 -9.06 27.90
CA ASN A 275 -15.31 -9.66 29.10
C ASN A 275 -15.91 -11.05 28.83
N THR A 276 -15.39 -12.09 29.49
CA THR A 276 -15.92 -13.46 29.30
C THR A 276 -17.34 -13.65 29.83
N SER A 277 -17.80 -12.84 30.79
CA SER A 277 -19.20 -12.91 31.26
C SER A 277 -20.20 -12.31 30.27
N GLU A 278 -19.74 -11.49 29.32
CA GLU A 278 -20.55 -10.89 28.24
C GLU A 278 -20.40 -11.66 26.92
N GLY A 279 -19.91 -12.90 27.02
CA GLY A 279 -19.79 -13.82 25.90
C GLY A 279 -18.51 -13.66 25.08
N PHE A 280 -17.52 -12.85 25.50
CA PHE A 280 -16.19 -12.84 24.87
C PHE A 280 -15.56 -14.24 24.95
N ASN A 281 -15.11 -14.77 23.82
CA ASN A 281 -14.51 -16.10 23.74
C ASN A 281 -13.01 -15.98 23.39
N PRO A 282 -12.07 -16.16 24.34
CA PRO A 282 -10.63 -15.97 24.08
C PRO A 282 -10.03 -17.01 23.12
N LEU A 283 -10.77 -18.06 22.75
CA LEU A 283 -10.37 -19.02 21.72
C LEU A 283 -10.67 -18.55 20.30
N LYS A 284 -11.54 -17.53 20.15
CA LYS A 284 -12.06 -17.05 18.85
C LYS A 284 -11.87 -15.54 18.69
N ASP A 285 -12.24 -14.78 19.71
CA ASP A 285 -12.20 -13.33 19.78
C ASP A 285 -10.80 -12.82 20.16
N ALA A 286 -10.52 -11.56 19.83
CA ALA A 286 -9.24 -10.92 20.14
C ALA A 286 -9.44 -9.69 21.02
N ALA A 287 -8.63 -9.59 22.09
CA ALA A 287 -8.66 -8.43 22.98
C ALA A 287 -7.84 -7.28 22.37
N LEU A 288 -8.46 -6.11 22.23
CA LEU A 288 -7.85 -4.90 21.69
C LEU A 288 -7.51 -3.93 22.84
N PRO A 289 -6.33 -3.28 22.86
CA PRO A 289 -6.02 -2.32 23.91
C PRO A 289 -6.79 -1.02 23.72
N GLU A 290 -7.41 -0.56 24.81
CA GLU A 290 -8.00 0.76 24.88
C GLU A 290 -6.90 1.81 25.12
N ILE A 291 -6.73 2.75 24.18
CA ILE A 291 -5.66 3.75 24.25
C ILE A 291 -6.29 5.13 24.23
N ASN A 292 -6.06 5.90 25.29
CA ASN A 292 -6.54 7.26 25.42
C ASN A 292 -5.57 8.27 24.80
N LEU A 293 -5.82 8.68 23.55
CA LEU A 293 -5.00 9.70 22.88
C LEU A 293 -5.71 11.05 22.86
N LYS A 294 -5.40 11.92 23.83
CA LYS A 294 -6.03 13.26 23.95
C LYS A 294 -5.79 14.13 22.71
N THR A 295 -4.53 14.25 22.29
CA THR A 295 -4.13 15.05 21.11
C THR A 295 -4.12 14.24 19.82
N GLY A 296 -4.22 12.91 19.92
CA GLY A 296 -3.96 11.99 18.82
C GLY A 296 -2.49 11.59 18.71
N GLU A 297 -1.59 12.08 19.57
CA GLU A 297 -0.17 11.72 19.59
C GLU A 297 0.21 11.04 20.92
N ILE A 298 1.34 10.32 20.91
CA ILE A 298 1.91 9.69 22.12
C ILE A 298 3.01 10.55 22.77
N THR A 299 3.35 11.69 22.16
CA THR A 299 4.40 12.61 22.62
C THR A 299 4.16 13.02 24.08
N GLY A 300 5.19 12.84 24.92
CA GLY A 300 5.12 13.13 26.36
C GLY A 300 4.54 12.01 27.23
N LEU A 301 3.79 11.04 26.68
CA LEU A 301 3.17 9.97 27.47
C LEU A 301 4.16 8.91 27.96
N LEU A 302 5.29 8.73 27.26
CA LEU A 302 6.24 7.65 27.52
C LEU A 302 7.26 8.00 28.61
N GLY A 303 7.60 7.00 29.43
CA GLY A 303 8.69 7.06 30.39
C GLY A 303 8.25 7.45 31.80
N GLY A 304 9.22 7.58 32.69
CA GLY A 304 9.03 8.01 34.09
C GLY A 304 10.38 8.06 34.81
N PRO A 305 10.44 8.62 36.02
CA PRO A 305 11.65 8.62 36.82
C PRO A 305 12.13 7.19 37.11
N PRO A 306 13.44 7.01 37.37
CA PRO A 306 14.01 5.75 37.80
C PRO A 306 13.19 5.11 38.94
N PRO A 307 13.10 3.77 39.02
CA PRO A 307 12.29 3.11 40.03
C PRO A 307 12.63 3.47 41.49
N SER A 308 13.86 3.91 41.75
CA SER A 308 14.35 4.39 43.05
C SER A 308 13.80 5.77 43.45
N GLU A 309 13.40 6.60 42.49
CA GLU A 309 12.91 7.97 42.70
C GLU A 309 11.38 8.05 42.78
N ARG A 310 10.69 6.94 42.53
CA ARG A 310 9.22 6.85 42.61
C ARG A 310 8.77 6.83 44.07
N SER A 311 8.22 7.95 44.52
CA SER A 311 7.84 8.20 45.91
C SER A 311 6.45 7.70 46.30
N VAL A 312 5.55 7.44 45.34
CA VAL A 312 4.18 6.96 45.61
C VAL A 312 4.12 5.44 45.50
N LEU A 313 3.56 4.74 46.49
CA LEU A 313 3.45 3.28 46.45
C LEU A 313 2.42 2.86 45.39
N ALA A 314 1.18 3.33 45.51
CA ALA A 314 0.11 3.01 44.57
C ALA A 314 -0.77 4.23 44.27
N PHE A 315 -1.26 4.33 43.03
CA PHE A 315 -2.10 5.46 42.60
C PHE A 315 -3.29 5.06 41.74
N PHE A 316 -4.40 5.77 41.94
CA PHE A 316 -5.62 5.73 41.12
C PHE A 316 -6.32 7.09 41.11
N ALA A 317 -6.81 7.55 39.94
CA ALA A 317 -7.71 8.70 39.88
C ALA A 317 -8.74 8.67 38.75
N GLY A 318 -10.04 8.64 39.06
CA GLY A 318 -11.13 8.62 38.06
C GLY A 318 -12.51 8.50 38.69
N GLY A 319 -13.59 8.54 37.92
CA GLY A 319 -14.95 8.52 38.48
C GLY A 319 -15.38 7.17 39.09
N SER A 320 -16.39 7.22 39.97
CA SER A 320 -17.11 6.06 40.53
C SER A 320 -18.00 5.40 39.48
N HIS A 321 -17.36 4.53 38.69
CA HIS A 321 -17.94 3.86 37.54
C HIS A 321 -17.79 2.35 37.73
N GLY A 322 -18.89 1.63 37.93
CA GLY A 322 -18.89 0.19 38.24
C GLY A 322 -18.61 -0.16 39.71
N HIS A 323 -18.94 -1.40 40.10
CA HIS A 323 -18.91 -1.84 41.50
C HIS A 323 -17.50 -1.89 42.09
N ILE A 324 -16.48 -2.26 41.30
CA ILE A 324 -15.09 -2.40 41.78
C ILE A 324 -14.52 -1.05 42.18
N ARG A 325 -14.81 0.01 41.41
CA ARG A 325 -14.37 1.38 41.76
C ARG A 325 -15.07 1.89 43.01
N HIS A 326 -16.35 1.56 43.21
CA HIS A 326 -17.05 1.89 44.44
C HIS A 326 -16.36 1.25 45.65
N LEU A 327 -16.07 -0.05 45.60
CA LEU A 327 -15.33 -0.75 46.66
C LEU A 327 -13.94 -0.15 46.88
N LEU A 328 -13.22 0.20 45.81
CA LEU A 328 -11.92 0.85 45.91
C LEU A 328 -12.01 2.20 46.61
N PHE A 329 -13.03 3.02 46.30
CA PHE A 329 -13.22 4.30 46.98
C PHE A 329 -13.60 4.15 48.44
N GLU A 330 -14.53 3.24 48.72
CA GLU A 330 -14.94 2.93 50.08
C GLU A 330 -13.74 2.54 50.94
N GLN A 331 -12.78 1.77 50.40
CA GLN A 331 -11.61 1.32 51.15
C GLN A 331 -10.45 2.32 51.19
N TRP A 332 -10.17 3.06 50.10
CA TRP A 332 -8.89 3.77 49.96
C TRP A 332 -8.99 5.27 49.65
N LYS A 333 -10.16 5.81 49.28
CA LYS A 333 -10.29 7.23 48.89
C LYS A 333 -9.83 8.13 50.03
N GLU A 334 -8.73 8.84 49.81
CA GLU A 334 -8.15 9.80 50.78
C GLU A 334 -7.86 9.21 52.18
N LYS A 335 -7.65 7.88 52.28
CA LYS A 335 -7.47 7.17 53.56
C LYS A 335 -6.02 6.81 53.91
N ASP A 336 -5.11 6.80 52.94
CA ASP A 336 -3.72 6.37 53.15
C ASP A 336 -2.74 7.23 52.33
N PRO A 337 -1.59 7.66 52.91
CA PRO A 337 -0.63 8.51 52.21
C PRO A 337 0.18 7.78 51.11
N ASP A 338 0.31 6.46 51.21
CA ASP A 338 1.05 5.60 50.28
C ASP A 338 0.15 5.10 49.14
N ILE A 339 -1.11 4.80 49.44
CA ILE A 339 -2.13 4.40 48.46
C ILE A 339 -3.04 5.59 48.15
N ARG A 340 -2.69 6.31 47.08
CA ARG A 340 -3.35 7.55 46.69
C ARG A 340 -4.50 7.30 45.72
N VAL A 341 -5.72 7.31 46.25
CA VAL A 341 -6.95 7.08 45.48
C VAL A 341 -7.80 8.36 45.48
N TYR A 342 -8.10 8.87 44.29
CA TYR A 342 -8.93 10.07 44.09
C TYR A 342 -10.10 9.77 43.16
N GLU A 343 -11.25 10.36 43.45
CA GLU A 343 -12.36 10.35 42.49
C GLU A 343 -12.18 11.45 41.43
N LYS A 344 -11.75 12.64 41.87
CA LYS A 344 -11.32 13.75 41.03
C LYS A 344 -10.03 14.31 41.61
N LEU A 345 -9.00 14.41 40.79
CA LEU A 345 -7.74 15.03 41.23
C LEU A 345 -7.92 16.53 41.51
N PRO A 346 -7.31 17.05 42.58
CA PRO A 346 -7.14 18.49 42.75
C PRO A 346 -6.43 19.14 41.56
N SER A 347 -6.81 20.37 41.20
CA SER A 347 -6.30 21.08 40.01
C SER A 347 -4.79 21.33 40.02
N HIS A 348 -4.17 21.41 41.20
CA HIS A 348 -2.73 21.62 41.36
C HIS A 348 -1.91 20.33 41.21
N ILE A 349 -2.54 19.16 41.12
CA ILE A 349 -1.86 17.86 41.00
C ILE A 349 -1.94 17.38 39.55
N SER A 350 -0.78 17.11 38.95
CA SER A 350 -0.71 16.51 37.63
C SER A 350 -0.99 14.99 37.68
N TYR A 351 -2.01 14.54 36.93
CA TYR A 351 -2.34 13.12 36.73
C TYR A 351 -1.15 12.34 36.18
N GLU A 352 -0.48 12.90 35.17
CA GLU A 352 0.67 12.28 34.51
C GLU A 352 1.85 12.15 35.48
N TRP A 353 2.10 13.19 36.28
CA TRP A 353 3.13 13.14 37.31
C TRP A 353 2.83 12.04 38.33
N MET A 354 1.58 11.90 38.78
CA MET A 354 1.19 10.84 39.71
C MET A 354 1.41 9.44 39.13
N LEU A 355 1.00 9.20 37.87
CA LEU A 355 1.28 7.92 37.19
C LEU A 355 2.78 7.63 37.11
N LYS A 356 3.58 8.59 36.66
CA LYS A 356 5.03 8.44 36.47
C LYS A 356 5.77 8.24 37.80
N ASN A 357 5.34 8.90 38.88
CA ASN A 357 5.96 8.82 40.21
C ASN A 357 5.44 7.66 41.07
N SER A 358 4.48 6.88 40.58
CA SER A 358 3.95 5.72 41.30
C SER A 358 4.71 4.45 40.95
N LYS A 359 4.95 3.60 41.95
CA LYS A 359 5.52 2.26 41.74
C LYS A 359 4.47 1.34 41.10
N PHE A 360 3.26 1.38 41.64
CA PHE A 360 2.12 0.59 41.19
C PHE A 360 0.96 1.49 40.77
N CYS A 361 0.27 1.14 39.69
CA CYS A 361 -0.86 1.91 39.19
C CYS A 361 -2.09 1.02 39.21
N LEU A 362 -3.11 1.39 40.00
CA LEU A 362 -4.30 0.58 40.14
C LEU A 362 -5.16 0.73 38.87
N CYS A 363 -5.61 -0.40 38.36
CA CYS A 363 -6.44 -0.52 37.16
C CYS A 363 -7.70 -1.33 37.48
N PRO A 364 -8.61 -0.81 38.34
CA PRO A 364 -9.91 -1.40 38.54
C PRO A 364 -10.81 -1.24 37.32
N SER A 365 -11.54 -2.30 36.96
CA SER A 365 -12.55 -2.23 35.91
C SER A 365 -13.70 -1.30 36.27
N GLY A 366 -14.33 -0.77 35.23
CA GLY A 366 -15.54 0.03 35.26
C GLY A 366 -16.82 -0.82 35.28
N TYR A 367 -17.89 -0.30 34.65
CA TYR A 367 -18.95 -1.19 34.15
C TYR A 367 -18.40 -2.09 33.04
N GLU A 368 -17.51 -1.55 32.22
CA GLU A 368 -16.66 -2.26 31.28
C GLU A 368 -15.38 -2.79 31.95
N VAL A 369 -14.88 -3.94 31.47
CA VAL A 369 -13.62 -4.50 31.96
C VAL A 369 -12.39 -3.78 31.40
N ALA A 370 -12.56 -3.10 30.26
CA ALA A 370 -11.51 -2.31 29.63
C ALA A 370 -11.19 -1.06 30.46
N SER A 371 -9.92 -0.65 30.46
CA SER A 371 -9.57 0.66 31.00
C SER A 371 -8.33 1.21 30.28
N PRO A 372 -8.34 2.48 29.85
CA PRO A 372 -7.16 3.10 29.24
C PRO A 372 -5.99 3.14 30.23
N ARG A 373 -6.28 3.08 31.53
CA ARG A 373 -5.31 3.08 32.64
C ARG A 373 -4.29 1.94 32.54
N VAL A 374 -4.69 0.79 32.02
CA VAL A 374 -3.75 -0.33 31.83
C VAL A 374 -2.63 0.08 30.89
N VAL A 375 -2.98 0.76 29.79
CA VAL A 375 -2.00 1.25 28.81
C VAL A 375 -1.27 2.49 29.34
N GLU A 376 -1.96 3.42 30.00
CA GLU A 376 -1.35 4.60 30.63
C GLU A 376 -0.30 4.22 31.69
N ALA A 377 -0.56 3.17 32.49
CA ALA A 377 0.40 2.62 33.45
C ALA A 377 1.64 2.06 32.72
N ILE A 378 1.44 1.32 31.63
CA ILE A 378 2.55 0.80 30.81
C ILE A 378 3.37 1.95 30.21
N TYR A 379 2.73 3.01 29.71
CA TYR A 379 3.40 4.20 29.17
C TYR A 379 4.23 4.92 30.23
N ALA A 380 3.70 5.07 31.44
CA ALA A 380 4.38 5.67 32.59
C ALA A 380 5.47 4.77 33.21
N GLU A 381 5.74 3.59 32.63
CA GLU A 381 6.57 2.52 33.20
C GLU A 381 6.18 2.15 34.65
N CYS A 382 4.91 2.33 35.01
CA CYS A 382 4.31 1.99 36.29
C CYS A 382 3.77 0.55 36.27
N VAL A 383 4.01 -0.24 37.31
CA VAL A 383 3.57 -1.64 37.33
C VAL A 383 2.03 -1.70 37.44
N PRO A 384 1.30 -2.22 36.45
CA PRO A 384 -0.16 -2.26 36.50
C PRO A 384 -0.64 -3.22 37.60
N VAL A 385 -1.61 -2.79 38.39
CA VAL A 385 -2.33 -3.61 39.38
C VAL A 385 -3.75 -3.81 38.87
N LEU A 386 -4.02 -5.00 38.34
CA LEU A 386 -5.26 -5.35 37.68
C LEU A 386 -6.29 -5.80 38.72
N ILE A 387 -7.42 -5.11 38.78
CA ILE A 387 -8.53 -5.41 39.70
C ILE A 387 -9.80 -5.56 38.86
N SER A 388 -10.07 -6.77 38.39
CA SER A 388 -11.18 -7.01 37.48
C SER A 388 -11.57 -8.48 37.47
N ASP A 389 -12.87 -8.73 37.32
CA ASP A 389 -13.41 -10.06 37.09
C ASP A 389 -13.59 -10.29 35.59
N SER A 390 -13.32 -11.51 35.12
CA SER A 390 -13.60 -11.95 33.74
C SER A 390 -12.90 -11.16 32.61
N TYR A 391 -11.90 -10.33 32.90
CA TYR A 391 -11.17 -9.57 31.88
C TYR A 391 -10.08 -10.38 31.16
N VAL A 392 -10.17 -10.45 29.83
CA VAL A 392 -9.10 -10.96 28.97
C VAL A 392 -8.20 -9.80 28.53
N LEU A 393 -6.99 -9.75 29.08
CA LEU A 393 -6.03 -8.67 28.79
C LEU A 393 -5.55 -8.69 27.33
N PRO A 394 -5.26 -7.52 26.74
CA PRO A 394 -4.68 -7.41 25.40
C PRO A 394 -3.41 -8.26 25.25
N PHE A 395 -3.31 -8.95 24.11
CA PHE A 395 -2.18 -9.83 23.78
C PHE A 395 -1.91 -10.94 24.81
N SER A 396 -2.90 -11.35 25.62
CA SER A 396 -2.72 -12.37 26.66
C SER A 396 -2.40 -13.77 26.12
N ASP A 397 -2.62 -14.01 24.83
CA ASP A 397 -2.18 -15.16 24.05
C ASP A 397 -0.65 -15.18 23.80
N VAL A 398 -0.01 -14.01 23.77
CA VAL A 398 1.43 -13.83 23.50
C VAL A 398 2.22 -13.41 24.73
N LEU A 399 1.73 -12.42 25.48
CA LEU A 399 2.38 -11.81 26.63
C LEU A 399 2.02 -12.53 27.94
N ASN A 400 3.03 -12.68 28.79
CA ASN A 400 2.88 -13.23 30.13
C ASN A 400 2.68 -12.10 31.16
N TRP A 401 1.45 -11.62 31.29
CA TRP A 401 1.08 -10.53 32.20
C TRP A 401 1.57 -10.74 33.64
N LYS A 402 1.56 -11.97 34.15
CA LYS A 402 2.07 -12.31 35.51
C LYS A 402 3.54 -11.93 35.74
N LYS A 403 4.31 -11.68 34.67
CA LYS A 403 5.73 -11.30 34.76
C LYS A 403 5.94 -9.81 34.97
N PHE A 404 4.92 -8.97 34.73
CA PHE A 404 5.03 -7.50 34.74
C PHE A 404 3.80 -6.76 35.28
N SER A 405 2.75 -7.45 35.73
CA SER A 405 1.61 -6.87 36.45
C SER A 405 1.35 -7.61 37.77
N VAL A 406 0.59 -6.97 38.65
CA VAL A 406 0.00 -7.57 39.85
C VAL A 406 -1.49 -7.79 39.57
N VAL A 407 -2.04 -8.93 39.98
CA VAL A 407 -3.48 -9.19 39.93
C VAL A 407 -3.98 -9.22 41.36
N VAL A 408 -5.03 -8.47 41.66
CA VAL A 408 -5.68 -8.42 42.97
C VAL A 408 -7.14 -8.80 42.78
N ALA A 409 -7.61 -9.79 43.54
CA ALA A 409 -9.01 -10.19 43.52
C ALA A 409 -9.89 -9.08 44.13
N VAL A 410 -11.16 -9.00 43.75
CA VAL A 410 -12.07 -7.96 44.25
C VAL A 410 -12.23 -8.02 45.78
N GLU A 411 -12.28 -9.22 46.34
CA GLU A 411 -12.29 -9.46 47.80
C GLU A 411 -11.03 -8.98 48.53
N ASP A 412 -9.90 -8.88 47.83
CA ASP A 412 -8.61 -8.45 48.36
C ASP A 412 -8.37 -6.93 48.26
N ILE A 413 -9.36 -6.15 47.80
CA ILE A 413 -9.22 -4.69 47.65
C ILE A 413 -8.77 -4.05 48.98
N GLY A 414 -9.34 -4.45 50.13
CA GLY A 414 -8.94 -3.94 51.44
C GLY A 414 -7.49 -4.28 51.83
N ASN A 415 -6.88 -5.27 51.17
CA ASN A 415 -5.55 -5.79 51.49
C ASN A 415 -4.45 -5.33 50.50
N ILE A 416 -4.77 -4.42 49.56
CA ILE A 416 -3.84 -3.97 48.49
C ILE A 416 -2.50 -3.52 49.06
N LYS A 417 -2.47 -2.76 50.17
CA LYS A 417 -1.22 -2.27 50.76
C LYS A 417 -0.27 -3.40 51.16
N ASN A 418 -0.78 -4.41 51.85
CA ASN A 418 0.03 -5.55 52.27
C ASN A 418 0.50 -6.38 51.07
N ILE A 419 -0.36 -6.57 50.06
CA ILE A 419 0.00 -7.28 48.83
C ILE A 419 1.17 -6.58 48.12
N LEU A 420 1.08 -5.26 47.96
CA LEU A 420 2.10 -4.47 47.26
C LEU A 420 3.39 -4.33 48.07
N MET A 421 3.31 -4.13 49.39
CA MET A 421 4.48 -4.08 50.28
C MET A 421 5.17 -5.44 50.41
N GLY A 422 4.43 -6.55 50.26
CA GLY A 422 4.99 -7.91 50.22
C GLY A 422 5.82 -8.22 48.96
N ILE A 423 5.78 -7.36 47.93
CA ILE A 423 6.62 -7.49 46.74
C ILE A 423 8.01 -6.95 47.05
N SER A 424 9.01 -7.84 47.11
CA SER A 424 10.40 -7.42 47.33
C SER A 424 10.89 -6.43 46.27
N THR A 425 11.77 -5.52 46.66
CA THR A 425 12.37 -4.51 45.76
C THR A 425 12.97 -5.14 44.50
N ALA A 426 13.66 -6.28 44.64
CA ALA A 426 14.22 -7.01 43.50
C ALA A 426 13.14 -7.53 42.52
N LYS A 427 11.99 -7.98 43.04
CA LYS A 427 10.86 -8.43 42.21
C LYS A 427 10.20 -7.23 41.52
N TYR A 428 9.98 -6.14 42.23
CA TYR A 428 9.44 -4.89 41.67
C TYR A 428 10.32 -4.34 40.53
N LEU A 429 11.64 -4.23 40.72
CA LEU A 429 12.57 -3.77 39.69
C LEU A 429 12.53 -4.65 38.43
N LYS A 430 12.39 -5.97 38.59
CA LYS A 430 12.22 -6.90 37.46
C LYS A 430 10.89 -6.66 36.73
N MET A 431 9.79 -6.44 37.46
CA MET A 431 8.49 -6.14 36.87
C MET A 431 8.52 -4.81 36.10
N GLN A 432 9.06 -3.75 36.70
CA GLN A 432 9.18 -2.43 36.07
C GLN A 432 10.01 -2.48 34.78
N LYS A 433 11.17 -3.16 34.79
CA LYS A 433 12.00 -3.36 33.58
C LYS A 433 11.22 -4.07 32.47
N ARG A 434 10.34 -5.00 32.83
CA ARG A 434 9.50 -5.73 31.88
C ARG A 434 8.35 -4.89 31.36
N VAL A 435 7.75 -4.02 32.18
CA VAL A 435 6.77 -3.02 31.73
C VAL A 435 7.39 -2.16 30.63
N LYS A 436 8.61 -1.64 30.85
CA LYS A 436 9.37 -0.90 29.84
C LYS A 436 9.60 -1.69 28.54
N GLN A 437 9.88 -2.99 28.64
CA GLN A 437 10.01 -3.84 27.45
C GLN A 437 8.69 -4.06 26.72
N VAL A 438 7.57 -4.16 27.44
CA VAL A 438 6.23 -4.39 26.89
C VAL A 438 5.67 -3.14 26.22
N GLN A 439 6.08 -1.94 26.65
CA GLN A 439 5.65 -0.64 26.12
C GLN A 439 5.64 -0.58 24.58
N ARG A 440 6.64 -1.17 23.91
CA ARG A 440 6.74 -1.22 22.45
C ARG A 440 5.57 -1.89 21.72
N HIS A 441 4.79 -2.73 22.40
CA HIS A 441 3.61 -3.42 21.83
C HIS A 441 2.34 -2.58 21.91
N PHE A 442 2.36 -1.52 22.71
CA PHE A 442 1.23 -0.60 22.87
C PHE A 442 1.50 0.74 22.16
N VAL A 443 2.71 0.95 21.66
CA VAL A 443 3.12 2.14 20.92
C VAL A 443 3.06 1.87 19.41
N LYS A 444 2.34 2.70 18.65
CA LYS A 444 2.60 2.83 17.21
C LYS A 444 3.96 3.53 17.10
N LYS A 445 4.96 2.88 16.51
CA LYS A 445 6.16 3.61 16.07
C LYS A 445 5.66 4.66 15.08
N GLU A 446 5.61 5.93 15.50
CA GLU A 446 5.38 7.02 14.56
C GLU A 446 6.57 6.97 13.62
N HIS A 447 6.31 6.44 12.43
CA HIS A 447 7.27 6.50 11.37
C HIS A 447 7.30 7.97 10.97
N ASP A 448 8.48 8.56 11.02
CA ASP A 448 8.75 9.86 10.46
C ASP A 448 8.16 9.94 9.03
N ARG A 449 7.77 11.13 8.56
CA ARG A 449 7.20 11.33 7.21
C ARG A 449 8.05 10.59 6.16
N LEU A 450 9.37 10.73 6.26
CA LEU A 450 10.31 10.08 5.34
C LEU A 450 10.24 8.56 5.41
N GLU A 451 10.14 7.98 6.60
CA GLU A 451 9.97 6.53 6.76
C GLU A 451 8.65 6.05 6.14
N ARG A 452 7.55 6.80 6.28
CA ARG A 452 6.26 6.45 5.64
C ARG A 452 6.36 6.48 4.12
N ILE A 453 6.91 7.56 3.56
CA ILE A 453 7.10 7.70 2.10
C ILE A 453 8.01 6.58 1.59
N GLU A 454 9.12 6.33 2.29
CA GLU A 454 10.09 5.32 1.90
C GLU A 454 9.49 3.90 1.92
N GLN A 455 8.63 3.57 2.87
CA GLN A 455 7.90 2.30 2.87
C GLN A 455 6.98 2.15 1.65
N VAL A 456 6.31 3.23 1.24
CA VAL A 456 5.47 3.22 0.03
C VAL A 456 6.32 3.00 -1.22
N LEU A 457 7.44 3.71 -1.35
CA LEU A 457 8.36 3.60 -2.47
C LEU A 457 9.06 2.23 -2.52
N ALA A 458 9.46 1.68 -1.37
CA ALA A 458 10.07 0.35 -1.29
C ALA A 458 9.10 -0.74 -1.79
N LYS A 459 7.81 -0.64 -1.45
CA LYS A 459 6.77 -1.56 -1.97
C LYS A 459 6.60 -1.42 -3.47
N ALA A 460 6.60 -0.18 -3.99
CA ALA A 460 6.53 0.04 -5.44
C ALA A 460 7.76 -0.55 -6.16
N ARG A 461 8.98 -0.33 -5.64
CA ARG A 461 10.20 -0.94 -6.20
C ARG A 461 10.14 -2.46 -6.22
N PHE A 462 9.68 -3.08 -5.13
CA PHE A 462 9.51 -4.53 -5.06
C PHE A 462 8.51 -5.03 -6.11
N SER A 463 7.34 -4.40 -6.20
CA SER A 463 6.28 -4.70 -7.15
C SER A 463 6.75 -4.59 -8.62
N ILE A 464 7.51 -3.54 -8.95
CA ILE A 464 8.11 -3.35 -10.28
C ILE A 464 9.16 -4.44 -10.57
N LYS A 465 10.00 -4.78 -9.59
CA LYS A 465 11.03 -5.82 -9.71
C LYS A 465 10.41 -7.19 -9.94
N GLU A 466 9.32 -7.52 -9.24
CA GLU A 466 8.56 -8.75 -9.46
C GLU A 466 7.90 -8.78 -10.85
N ALA A 467 7.35 -7.67 -11.33
CA ALA A 467 6.80 -7.60 -12.68
C ALA A 467 7.88 -7.75 -13.75
N ALA A 468 9.08 -7.22 -13.49
CA ALA A 468 10.22 -7.32 -14.40
C ALA A 468 10.76 -8.75 -14.54
N SER A 469 10.65 -9.59 -13.50
CA SER A 469 11.17 -10.95 -13.48
C SER A 469 10.22 -12.00 -14.08
N ARG A 470 8.96 -11.65 -14.34
CA ARG A 470 8.00 -12.58 -14.97
C ARG A 470 8.27 -12.71 -16.46
N THR A 471 8.78 -13.86 -16.88
CA THR A 471 8.91 -14.25 -18.28
C THR A 471 7.59 -14.81 -18.83
N HIS A 472 7.04 -14.14 -19.84
CA HIS A 472 6.16 -14.66 -20.89
C HIS A 472 4.93 -15.51 -20.49
N ASN A 473 4.07 -15.08 -19.56
CA ASN A 473 2.67 -15.56 -19.55
C ASN A 473 1.74 -14.56 -18.83
N LEU A 474 1.04 -13.75 -19.61
CA LEU A 474 -0.19 -13.10 -19.15
C LEU A 474 -1.30 -14.14 -19.22
N SER A 475 -1.68 -14.72 -18.07
CA SER A 475 -3.02 -15.27 -17.93
C SER A 475 -4.01 -14.10 -17.98
N SER A 476 -4.88 -14.11 -18.97
CA SER A 476 -5.84 -13.09 -19.38
C SER A 476 -6.95 -12.72 -18.37
N ASN A 477 -6.76 -12.95 -17.07
CA ASN A 477 -7.81 -12.81 -16.06
C ASN A 477 -7.53 -11.73 -15.00
N GLN A 478 -6.86 -10.64 -15.37
CA GLN A 478 -6.96 -9.39 -14.59
C GLN A 478 -7.95 -8.49 -15.32
N GLU A 479 -9.01 -8.06 -14.63
CA GLU A 479 -9.99 -7.09 -15.12
C GLU A 479 -9.25 -5.89 -15.72
N HIS A 480 -9.24 -5.85 -17.05
CA HIS A 480 -8.55 -4.85 -17.84
C HIS A 480 -9.43 -3.62 -17.95
N ASP A 481 -8.97 -2.52 -17.34
CA ASP A 481 -9.41 -1.18 -17.71
C ASP A 481 -9.07 -0.93 -19.19
N SER A 482 -10.07 -0.50 -19.97
CA SER A 482 -10.29 -0.91 -21.36
C SER A 482 -9.42 -0.29 -22.46
N ASP A 483 -8.53 0.66 -22.17
CA ASP A 483 -8.07 1.58 -23.24
C ASP A 483 -6.65 1.34 -23.80
N PHE A 484 -5.68 0.85 -23.00
CA PHE A 484 -4.32 0.62 -23.52
C PHE A 484 -3.45 -0.39 -22.74
N THR A 485 -3.03 -1.43 -23.45
CA THR A 485 -1.99 -2.44 -23.15
C THR A 485 -0.52 -2.09 -23.50
N PRO A 486 0.41 -1.60 -22.65
CA PRO A 486 1.82 -1.51 -23.04
C PRO A 486 2.37 -2.90 -23.41
N GLN A 487 2.71 -3.10 -24.68
CA GLN A 487 3.19 -4.37 -25.20
C GLN A 487 4.17 -4.21 -26.35
N GLY A 488 4.96 -5.26 -26.57
CA GLY A 488 5.86 -5.36 -27.71
C GLY A 488 7.22 -4.69 -27.51
N PRO A 489 8.06 -4.71 -28.55
CA PRO A 489 9.48 -4.42 -28.45
C PRO A 489 9.81 -2.92 -28.37
N ILE A 490 8.82 -2.04 -28.45
CA ILE A 490 9.03 -0.58 -28.31
C ILE A 490 9.39 -0.20 -26.87
N TYR A 491 9.07 -1.03 -25.90
CA TYR A 491 9.44 -0.86 -24.50
C TYR A 491 10.69 -1.68 -24.18
N LYS A 492 11.54 -1.17 -23.28
CA LYS A 492 12.67 -1.94 -22.72
C LYS A 492 12.16 -3.13 -21.91
N ASN A 493 11.13 -2.92 -21.10
CA ASN A 493 10.37 -3.96 -20.41
C ASN A 493 8.92 -3.48 -20.21
N ALA A 494 7.99 -4.01 -21.01
CA ALA A 494 6.60 -3.58 -21.00
C ALA A 494 5.87 -3.90 -19.69
N HIS A 495 6.20 -5.03 -19.05
CA HIS A 495 5.58 -5.46 -17.79
C HIS A 495 6.02 -4.58 -16.62
N ALA A 496 7.33 -4.32 -16.52
CA ALA A 496 7.88 -3.42 -15.51
C ALA A 496 7.34 -2.00 -15.67
N PHE A 497 7.24 -1.52 -16.92
CA PHE A 497 6.65 -0.21 -17.23
C PHE A 497 5.19 -0.12 -16.79
N LEU A 498 4.33 -1.06 -17.23
CA LEU A 498 2.92 -1.07 -16.84
C LEU A 498 2.75 -1.12 -15.33
N ARG A 499 3.50 -1.98 -14.63
CA ARG A 499 3.44 -2.06 -13.17
C ARG A 499 3.89 -0.76 -12.51
N SER A 500 4.99 -0.18 -12.98
CA SER A 500 5.48 1.10 -12.46
C SER A 500 4.48 2.22 -12.65
N TYR A 501 3.81 2.27 -13.79
CA TYR A 501 2.80 3.27 -14.11
C TYR A 501 1.57 3.12 -13.21
N GLN A 502 1.12 1.88 -12.97
CA GLN A 502 0.03 1.59 -12.03
C GLN A 502 0.38 1.97 -10.57
N GLU A 503 1.61 1.72 -10.12
CA GLU A 503 2.04 2.17 -8.78
C GLU A 503 2.06 3.69 -8.70
N MET A 504 2.58 4.38 -9.72
CA MET A 504 2.58 5.84 -9.79
C MET A 504 1.16 6.41 -9.67
N GLU A 505 0.21 5.94 -10.48
CA GLU A 505 -1.20 6.40 -10.41
C GLU A 505 -1.83 6.15 -9.03
N ARG A 506 -1.42 5.07 -8.35
CA ARG A 506 -1.98 4.69 -7.05
C ARG A 506 -1.47 5.54 -5.90
N VAL A 507 -0.20 5.95 -5.90
CA VAL A 507 0.43 6.55 -4.71
C VAL A 507 1.13 7.87 -4.93
N PHE A 508 1.56 8.20 -6.14
CA PHE A 508 2.44 9.33 -6.35
C PHE A 508 1.71 10.65 -6.15
N LYS A 509 2.26 11.51 -5.29
CA LYS A 509 1.72 12.82 -4.95
C LYS A 509 2.78 13.90 -5.14
N ILE A 510 2.40 15.00 -5.76
CA ILE A 510 3.24 16.15 -6.06
C ILE A 510 2.64 17.36 -5.34
N TYR A 511 3.42 17.99 -4.48
CA TYR A 511 3.04 19.30 -3.94
C TYR A 511 3.60 20.39 -4.85
N VAL A 512 2.79 21.39 -5.19
CA VAL A 512 3.23 22.56 -5.98
C VAL A 512 3.39 23.72 -5.01
N TYR A 513 4.58 24.32 -4.95
CA TYR A 513 4.78 25.54 -4.15
C TYR A 513 3.86 26.65 -4.64
N GLU A 514 3.44 27.52 -3.73
CA GLU A 514 2.51 28.63 -4.02
C GLU A 514 3.24 29.99 -4.01
N GLU A 515 4.52 29.98 -3.64
CA GLU A 515 5.37 31.16 -3.67
C GLU A 515 5.73 31.57 -5.09
N GLY A 516 5.82 32.89 -5.29
CA GLY A 516 6.18 33.52 -6.56
C GLY A 516 4.98 34.22 -7.20
N GLU A 517 5.26 35.25 -8.00
CA GLU A 517 4.23 36.01 -8.71
C GLU A 517 4.34 35.82 -10.24
N MET A 518 3.20 35.88 -10.91
CA MET A 518 3.17 35.95 -12.38
C MET A 518 3.86 37.25 -12.85
N PRO A 519 4.52 37.24 -14.02
CA PRO A 519 4.50 36.19 -15.03
C PRO A 519 5.58 35.11 -14.86
N ILE A 520 6.60 35.32 -14.02
CA ILE A 520 7.76 34.41 -13.90
C ILE A 520 7.38 33.06 -13.28
N PHE A 521 6.49 33.10 -12.28
CA PHE A 521 6.00 31.92 -11.57
C PHE A 521 4.57 31.60 -11.99
N HIS A 522 4.17 30.33 -11.84
CA HIS A 522 2.82 29.82 -12.10
C HIS A 522 2.34 30.02 -13.54
N ASN A 523 3.27 30.22 -14.47
CA ASN A 523 2.97 30.50 -15.85
C ASN A 523 4.14 30.06 -16.75
N GLY A 524 3.85 29.84 -18.03
CA GLY A 524 4.83 29.50 -19.04
C GLY A 524 4.23 29.56 -20.44
N PRO A 525 5.07 29.52 -21.49
CA PRO A 525 4.60 29.55 -22.86
C PRO A 525 3.85 28.26 -23.21
N CYS A 526 2.58 28.38 -23.64
CA CYS A 526 1.78 27.23 -24.10
C CYS A 526 1.79 27.05 -25.63
N GLY A 527 2.51 27.90 -26.37
CA GLY A 527 2.71 27.84 -27.82
C GLY A 527 4.19 27.87 -28.20
N SER A 528 4.49 27.83 -29.50
CA SER A 528 5.85 27.77 -30.08
C SER A 528 6.62 26.51 -29.67
N ILE A 529 7.95 26.52 -29.82
CA ILE A 529 8.87 25.42 -29.46
C ILE A 529 8.94 25.17 -27.95
N TYR A 530 8.60 26.16 -27.12
CA TYR A 530 8.61 26.05 -25.66
C TYR A 530 7.29 25.55 -25.08
N SER A 531 6.32 25.21 -25.92
CA SER A 531 4.94 24.90 -25.51
C SER A 531 4.83 23.82 -24.43
N THR A 532 5.71 22.81 -24.46
CA THR A 532 5.70 21.71 -23.49
C THR A 532 5.90 22.19 -22.05
N GLU A 533 6.70 23.25 -21.84
CA GLU A 533 6.96 23.83 -20.51
C GLU A 533 5.70 24.45 -19.92
N GLY A 534 5.06 25.38 -20.63
CA GLY A 534 3.84 26.03 -20.14
C GLY A 534 2.67 25.07 -19.98
N ASN A 535 2.49 24.14 -20.93
CA ASN A 535 1.42 23.15 -20.83
C ASN A 535 1.62 22.21 -19.62
N PHE A 536 2.86 21.83 -19.29
CA PHE A 536 3.10 21.03 -18.09
C PHE A 536 2.78 21.81 -16.81
N ILE A 537 3.23 23.06 -16.70
CA ILE A 537 2.92 23.94 -15.54
C ILE A 537 1.41 24.10 -15.38
N TYR A 538 0.71 24.36 -16.48
CA TYR A 538 -0.75 24.47 -16.48
C TYR A 538 -1.44 23.19 -15.99
N GLU A 539 -1.06 22.02 -16.53
CA GLU A 539 -1.68 20.74 -16.20
C GLU A 539 -1.39 20.30 -14.75
N ILE A 540 -0.17 20.51 -14.23
CA ILE A 540 0.14 20.14 -12.84
C ILE A 540 -0.55 21.05 -11.82
N GLU A 541 -0.80 22.31 -12.18
CA GLU A 541 -1.51 23.26 -11.32
C GLU A 541 -3.03 23.09 -11.39
N LYS A 542 -3.61 22.98 -12.57
CA LYS A 542 -5.08 22.86 -12.72
C LYS A 542 -5.57 21.43 -12.50
N GLY A 543 -4.75 20.43 -12.78
CA GLY A 543 -5.09 19.02 -12.61
C GLY A 543 -5.11 18.55 -11.16
N SER A 544 -5.91 17.54 -10.87
CA SER A 544 -6.03 16.91 -9.54
C SER A 544 -5.44 15.50 -9.45
N PHE A 545 -5.00 14.91 -10.56
CA PHE A 545 -4.54 13.51 -10.61
C PHE A 545 -3.37 13.23 -9.65
N TYR A 546 -2.33 14.06 -9.72
CA TYR A 546 -1.11 13.90 -8.91
C TYR A 546 -0.92 15.01 -7.87
N ARG A 547 -1.56 16.17 -8.04
CA ARG A 547 -1.40 17.32 -7.14
C ARG A 547 -1.97 16.98 -5.75
N THR A 548 -1.22 17.29 -4.70
CA THR A 548 -1.72 17.28 -3.31
C THR A 548 -1.63 18.68 -2.70
N LYS A 549 -2.58 19.02 -1.83
CA LYS A 549 -2.52 20.21 -0.96
C LYS A 549 -1.80 19.93 0.36
N ASN A 550 -1.64 18.66 0.72
CA ASN A 550 -0.95 18.25 1.94
C ASN A 550 0.53 17.98 1.67
N LYS A 551 1.41 18.86 2.14
CA LYS A 551 2.88 18.74 2.02
C LYS A 551 3.40 17.46 2.68
N GLU A 552 2.73 16.96 3.71
CA GLU A 552 3.13 15.76 4.45
C GLU A 552 2.97 14.47 3.64
N GLU A 553 2.11 14.47 2.61
CA GLU A 553 1.87 13.32 1.72
C GLU A 553 2.66 13.41 0.40
N ALA A 554 3.31 14.55 0.16
CA ALA A 554 4.04 14.80 -1.08
C ALA A 554 5.23 13.86 -1.20
N HIS A 555 5.40 13.23 -2.36
CA HIS A 555 6.57 12.43 -2.70
C HIS A 555 7.67 13.29 -3.33
N VAL A 556 7.27 14.36 -4.02
CA VAL A 556 8.13 15.39 -4.60
C VAL A 556 7.46 16.77 -4.51
N PHE A 557 8.26 17.83 -4.60
CA PHE A 557 7.85 19.23 -4.55
C PHE A 557 8.19 19.93 -5.87
N PHE A 558 7.17 20.45 -6.56
CA PHE A 558 7.34 21.17 -7.82
C PHE A 558 7.53 22.66 -7.60
N MET A 559 8.53 23.23 -8.28
CA MET A 559 8.87 24.66 -8.28
C MET A 559 8.38 25.28 -9.59
N PRO A 560 7.28 26.05 -9.58
CA PRO A 560 6.55 26.44 -10.79
C PRO A 560 7.11 27.73 -11.42
N PHE A 561 8.43 27.83 -11.60
CA PHE A 561 9.04 28.97 -12.31
C PHE A 561 9.42 28.60 -13.75
N SER A 562 9.25 29.54 -14.67
CA SER A 562 9.58 29.36 -16.09
C SER A 562 10.87 30.11 -16.44
N VAL A 563 11.89 29.37 -16.87
CA VAL A 563 13.13 29.99 -17.38
C VAL A 563 12.87 30.72 -18.68
N VAL A 564 11.94 30.25 -19.51
CA VAL A 564 11.58 30.96 -20.76
C VAL A 564 11.01 32.35 -20.44
N VAL A 565 10.11 32.43 -19.45
CA VAL A 565 9.56 33.72 -19.03
C VAL A 565 10.63 34.60 -18.37
N MET A 566 11.53 34.02 -17.57
CA MET A 566 12.68 34.77 -17.03
C MET A 566 13.53 35.39 -18.14
N VAL A 567 13.82 34.66 -19.22
CA VAL A 567 14.55 35.21 -20.37
C VAL A 567 13.77 36.36 -21.01
N GLN A 568 12.47 36.20 -21.24
CA GLN A 568 11.63 37.23 -21.86
C GLN A 568 11.58 38.55 -21.07
N TYR A 569 11.63 38.49 -19.74
CA TYR A 569 11.42 39.66 -18.88
C TYR A 569 12.70 40.22 -18.27
N LEU A 570 13.77 39.43 -18.14
CA LEU A 570 14.98 39.81 -17.40
C LEU A 570 16.22 39.93 -18.28
N TYR A 571 16.25 39.29 -19.45
CA TYR A 571 17.42 39.33 -20.32
C TYR A 571 17.33 40.50 -21.30
N GLU A 572 18.32 41.38 -21.26
CA GLU A 572 18.48 42.44 -22.25
C GLU A 572 19.33 41.95 -23.43
N ASP A 573 18.75 42.00 -24.63
CA ASP A 573 19.40 41.54 -25.86
C ASP A 573 20.74 42.25 -26.11
N GLY A 574 21.80 41.45 -26.23
CA GLY A 574 23.16 41.94 -26.48
C GLY A 574 24.02 42.20 -25.23
N SER A 575 23.43 42.24 -24.03
CA SER A 575 24.15 42.48 -22.77
C SER A 575 25.13 41.36 -22.40
N LYS A 576 24.89 40.13 -22.86
CA LYS A 576 25.54 38.86 -22.42
C LYS A 576 25.40 38.56 -20.92
N ASP A 577 24.76 39.43 -20.16
CA ASP A 577 24.56 39.25 -18.73
C ASP A 577 23.33 38.36 -18.49
N ARG A 578 23.55 37.26 -17.78
CA ARG A 578 22.52 36.29 -17.41
C ARG A 578 22.39 36.17 -15.89
N GLY A 579 23.05 37.06 -15.14
CA GLY A 579 23.12 37.05 -13.68
C GLY A 579 21.74 37.16 -13.03
N ALA A 580 20.89 38.06 -13.52
CA ALA A 580 19.53 38.27 -12.99
C ALA A 580 18.69 36.98 -12.95
N ILE A 581 18.80 36.11 -13.95
CA ILE A 581 18.10 34.83 -13.98
C ILE A 581 18.58 33.92 -12.84
N SER A 582 19.89 33.87 -12.64
CA SER A 582 20.52 33.06 -11.58
C SER A 582 20.19 33.58 -10.18
N GLU A 583 20.08 34.90 -10.03
CA GLU A 583 19.73 35.58 -8.77
C GLU A 583 18.27 35.30 -8.39
N ILE A 584 17.32 35.45 -9.32
CA ILE A 584 15.91 35.16 -9.03
C ILE A 584 15.70 33.69 -8.63
N VAL A 585 16.38 32.75 -9.30
CA VAL A 585 16.32 31.34 -8.90
C VAL A 585 16.90 31.14 -7.49
N ALA A 586 18.03 31.77 -7.16
CA ALA A 586 18.63 31.69 -5.83
C ALA A 586 17.69 32.26 -4.74
N ASP A 587 17.10 33.44 -4.98
CA ASP A 587 16.17 34.10 -4.07
C ASP A 587 14.89 33.28 -3.87
N TYR A 588 14.40 32.63 -4.94
CA TYR A 588 13.26 31.74 -4.83
C TYR A 588 13.56 30.53 -3.94
N ILE A 589 14.71 29.89 -4.15
CA ILE A 589 15.15 28.77 -3.31
C ILE A 589 15.33 29.21 -1.85
N GLN A 590 15.89 30.39 -1.61
CA GLN A 590 16.01 30.98 -0.28
C GLN A 590 14.63 31.21 0.37
N THR A 591 13.65 31.65 -0.41
CA THR A 591 12.27 31.86 0.04
C THR A 591 11.60 30.55 0.45
N ILE A 592 11.63 29.52 -0.39
CA ILE A 592 10.97 28.24 -0.07
C ILE A 592 11.68 27.49 1.05
N SER A 593 13.02 27.59 1.16
CA SER A 593 13.80 26.91 2.19
C SER A 593 13.69 27.55 3.57
N SER A 594 13.42 28.85 3.63
CA SER A 594 13.14 29.57 4.89
C SER A 594 11.70 29.36 5.37
N LYS A 595 10.73 29.28 4.45
CA LYS A 595 9.31 29.09 4.78
C LYS A 595 8.92 27.63 5.06
N HIS A 596 9.58 26.67 4.41
CA HIS A 596 9.19 25.26 4.50
C HIS A 596 10.38 24.36 4.86
N PRO A 597 10.19 23.37 5.74
CA PRO A 597 11.28 22.49 6.17
C PRO A 597 11.75 21.53 5.07
N PHE A 598 10.91 21.26 4.05
CA PHE A 598 11.13 20.17 3.09
C PHE A 598 12.38 20.32 2.23
N TRP A 599 12.71 21.53 1.79
CA TRP A 599 13.95 21.78 1.05
C TRP A 599 15.19 21.41 1.86
N ASN A 600 15.21 21.79 3.14
CA ASN A 600 16.37 21.58 4.02
C ASN A 600 16.53 20.10 4.39
N VAL A 601 15.42 19.38 4.56
CA VAL A 601 15.41 17.94 4.88
C VAL A 601 16.02 17.11 3.76
N SER A 602 15.69 17.41 2.49
CA SER A 602 16.19 16.65 1.34
C SER A 602 17.40 17.28 0.66
N LEU A 603 17.80 18.49 1.07
CA LEU A 603 18.72 19.36 0.34
C LEU A 603 18.30 19.51 -1.14
N GLY A 604 17.00 19.67 -1.38
CA GLY A 604 16.42 19.80 -2.70
C GLY A 604 16.30 18.50 -3.50
N ALA A 605 16.64 17.33 -2.97
CA ALA A 605 16.66 16.07 -3.73
C ALA A 605 15.28 15.59 -4.19
N ASP A 606 14.20 15.89 -3.45
CA ASP A 606 12.82 15.62 -3.85
C ASP A 606 12.14 16.82 -4.52
N HIS A 607 12.91 17.84 -4.92
CA HIS A 607 12.41 19.03 -5.62
C HIS A 607 12.57 18.89 -7.12
N VAL A 608 11.57 19.38 -7.85
CA VAL A 608 11.46 19.27 -9.30
C VAL A 608 11.31 20.65 -9.90
N MET A 609 12.10 20.92 -10.94
CA MET A 609 11.90 22.07 -11.82
C MET A 609 11.90 21.62 -13.27
N LEU A 610 11.37 22.45 -14.17
CA LEU A 610 11.39 22.15 -15.60
C LEU A 610 11.75 23.36 -16.45
N SER A 611 12.37 23.12 -17.60
CA SER A 611 12.60 24.15 -18.62
C SER A 611 12.81 23.57 -20.01
N CYS A 612 12.29 24.25 -21.02
CA CYS A 612 12.60 23.99 -22.42
C CYS A 612 13.58 24.98 -23.06
N HIS A 613 13.96 26.04 -22.35
CA HIS A 613 15.01 26.93 -22.82
C HIS A 613 16.39 26.25 -22.71
N ASP A 614 17.29 26.58 -23.64
CA ASP A 614 18.69 26.13 -23.60
C ASP A 614 19.46 26.64 -22.36
N TRP A 615 18.94 27.66 -21.66
CA TRP A 615 19.53 28.22 -20.44
C TRP A 615 19.05 27.55 -19.16
N GLY A 616 18.16 26.55 -19.23
CA GLY A 616 17.73 25.76 -18.08
C GLY A 616 18.89 25.16 -17.27
N PRO A 617 19.90 24.52 -17.90
CA PRO A 617 21.09 24.08 -17.19
C PRO A 617 21.85 25.23 -16.53
N TYR A 618 21.98 26.37 -17.20
CA TYR A 618 22.68 27.55 -16.67
C TYR A 618 21.97 28.16 -15.45
N SER A 619 20.65 28.34 -15.50
CA SER A 619 19.87 28.97 -14.42
C SER A 619 19.94 28.22 -13.08
N THR A 620 20.32 26.94 -13.11
CA THR A 620 20.49 26.13 -11.90
C THR A 620 21.92 26.14 -11.36
N LYS A 621 22.95 26.50 -12.15
CA LYS A 621 24.38 26.35 -11.79
C LYS A 621 24.80 27.15 -10.56
N SER A 622 24.23 28.33 -10.36
CA SER A 622 24.54 29.21 -9.23
C SER A 622 23.98 28.70 -7.89
N VAL A 623 23.06 27.73 -7.91
CA VAL A 623 22.39 27.19 -6.73
C VAL A 623 22.82 25.72 -6.53
N PRO A 624 23.82 25.45 -5.67
CA PRO A 624 24.52 24.15 -5.64
C PRO A 624 23.60 22.93 -5.50
N ASN A 625 22.65 22.97 -4.57
CA ASN A 625 21.73 21.87 -4.31
C ASN A 625 20.65 21.70 -5.40
N LEU A 626 20.27 22.78 -6.07
CA LEU A 626 19.36 22.72 -7.22
C LEU A 626 20.05 22.05 -8.42
N PHE A 627 21.31 22.40 -8.67
CA PHE A 627 22.09 21.80 -9.76
C PHE A 627 22.43 20.33 -9.48
N THR A 628 22.87 20.01 -8.26
CA THR A 628 23.41 18.69 -7.92
C THR A 628 22.35 17.69 -7.48
N ASN A 629 21.38 18.08 -6.65
CA ASN A 629 20.45 17.14 -5.99
C ASN A 629 19.07 17.11 -6.64
N SER A 630 18.50 18.26 -7.02
CA SER A 630 17.14 18.33 -7.54
C SER A 630 16.95 17.60 -8.87
N ILE A 631 15.72 17.14 -9.10
CA ILE A 631 15.27 16.56 -10.36
C ILE A 631 15.02 17.70 -11.34
N ARG A 632 15.85 17.81 -12.38
CA ARG A 632 15.65 18.84 -13.42
C ARG A 632 15.07 18.21 -14.67
N VAL A 633 13.99 18.78 -15.17
CA VAL A 633 13.27 18.29 -16.35
C VAL A 633 13.58 19.24 -17.52
N PHE A 634 14.41 18.81 -18.48
CA PHE A 634 14.93 19.71 -19.51
C PHE A 634 14.61 19.25 -20.94
N CYS A 635 14.24 20.19 -21.81
CA CYS A 635 14.28 19.95 -23.25
C CYS A 635 15.75 19.77 -23.71
N ASN A 636 16.64 20.70 -23.33
CA ASN A 636 18.09 20.62 -23.60
C ASN A 636 18.79 19.58 -22.68
N ALA A 637 18.48 18.30 -22.90
CA ALA A 637 18.99 17.17 -22.11
C ALA A 637 20.39 16.72 -22.55
N ASN A 638 21.37 17.62 -22.46
CA ASN A 638 22.74 17.41 -22.92
C ASN A 638 23.69 17.00 -21.78
N THR A 639 24.28 15.80 -21.86
CA THR A 639 25.22 15.32 -20.84
C THR A 639 26.48 16.16 -20.71
N SER A 640 26.93 16.84 -21.78
CA SER A 640 28.12 17.72 -21.70
C SER A 640 27.85 19.03 -20.96
N GLU A 641 26.58 19.38 -20.72
CA GLU A 641 26.16 20.59 -20.01
C GLU A 641 25.71 20.31 -18.57
N GLY A 642 25.99 19.10 -18.08
CA GLY A 642 25.70 18.68 -16.72
C GLY A 642 24.35 18.00 -16.53
N PHE A 643 23.66 17.61 -17.61
CA PHE A 643 22.48 16.75 -17.52
C PHE A 643 22.89 15.33 -17.06
N ASN A 644 22.26 14.82 -16.02
CA ASN A 644 22.52 13.49 -15.47
C ASN A 644 21.31 12.56 -15.69
N PRO A 645 21.36 11.57 -16.59
CA PRO A 645 20.21 10.71 -16.90
C PRO A 645 19.71 9.85 -15.73
N LEU A 646 20.50 9.67 -14.67
CA LEU A 646 20.07 8.93 -13.48
C LEU A 646 19.18 9.78 -12.55
N LYS A 647 19.25 11.11 -12.67
CA LYS A 647 18.62 12.09 -11.78
C LYS A 647 17.64 13.00 -12.51
N ASP A 648 18.02 13.50 -13.68
CA ASP A 648 17.29 14.45 -14.50
C ASP A 648 16.34 13.72 -15.48
N VAL A 649 15.42 14.47 -16.06
CA VAL A 649 14.38 13.98 -16.99
C VAL A 649 14.46 14.73 -18.31
N SER A 650 14.47 14.00 -19.42
CA SER A 650 14.42 14.58 -20.76
C SER A 650 12.98 14.90 -21.15
N LEU A 651 12.70 16.16 -21.45
CA LEU A 651 11.41 16.68 -21.90
C LEU A 651 11.42 16.77 -23.44
N PRO A 652 10.42 16.26 -24.17
CA PRO A 652 10.35 16.46 -25.61
C PRO A 652 9.93 17.89 -25.93
N GLU A 653 10.67 18.52 -26.84
CA GLU A 653 10.33 19.81 -27.41
C GLU A 653 9.24 19.63 -28.48
N ILE A 654 8.16 20.41 -28.37
CA ILE A 654 7.03 20.35 -29.30
C ILE A 654 6.73 21.76 -29.77
N ASN A 655 6.72 21.95 -31.09
CA ASN A 655 6.36 23.21 -31.69
C ASN A 655 4.84 23.30 -31.89
N LEU A 656 4.13 24.02 -31.01
CA LEU A 656 2.69 24.25 -31.12
C LEU A 656 2.41 25.66 -31.64
N ASN A 657 2.31 25.82 -32.96
CA ASN A 657 2.01 27.12 -33.58
C ASN A 657 0.53 27.51 -33.48
N THR A 658 -0.40 26.55 -33.52
CA THR A 658 -1.86 26.80 -33.51
C THR A 658 -2.58 26.21 -32.29
N GLY A 659 -1.84 25.66 -31.32
CA GLY A 659 -2.40 25.00 -30.14
C GLY A 659 -3.00 23.61 -30.37
N ASP A 660 -3.00 23.07 -31.60
CA ASP A 660 -3.47 21.71 -31.91
C ASP A 660 -2.37 20.89 -32.62
N THR A 661 -2.24 19.62 -32.24
CA THR A 661 -1.30 18.65 -32.84
C THR A 661 -1.92 17.81 -33.94
N LYS A 662 -3.25 17.78 -34.07
CA LYS A 662 -3.97 16.85 -34.96
C LYS A 662 -3.65 17.03 -36.44
N SER A 663 -3.41 18.26 -36.90
CA SER A 663 -3.03 18.55 -38.30
C SER A 663 -1.70 17.89 -38.70
N LEU A 664 -0.81 17.69 -37.73
CA LEU A 664 0.52 17.10 -37.94
C LEU A 664 0.50 15.56 -37.99
N PHE A 665 -0.62 14.92 -37.68
CA PHE A 665 -0.68 13.46 -37.59
C PHE A 665 -0.80 12.76 -38.94
N GLY A 666 -0.14 11.60 -39.01
CA GLY A 666 -0.19 10.70 -40.15
C GLY A 666 0.85 11.05 -41.20
N GLY A 667 0.95 10.21 -42.21
CA GLY A 667 1.84 10.46 -43.36
C GLY A 667 1.48 9.51 -44.49
N SER A 668 2.13 9.69 -45.63
CA SER A 668 1.91 8.81 -46.77
C SER A 668 2.23 7.35 -46.39
N PRO A 669 1.46 6.37 -46.91
CA PRO A 669 1.79 4.96 -46.74
C PRO A 669 3.26 4.70 -47.08
N PRO A 670 3.97 3.82 -46.36
CA PRO A 670 5.41 3.60 -46.54
C PRO A 670 5.83 3.34 -48.00
N GLU A 671 4.95 2.73 -48.80
CA GLU A 671 5.15 2.41 -50.22
C GLU A 671 5.06 3.65 -51.14
N LYS A 672 4.32 4.69 -50.72
CA LYS A 672 4.11 5.94 -51.47
C LYS A 672 5.12 7.04 -51.10
N ARG A 673 5.98 6.80 -50.11
CA ARG A 673 7.02 7.77 -49.70
C ARG A 673 8.16 7.79 -50.70
N SER A 674 8.20 8.84 -51.52
CA SER A 674 9.17 9.00 -52.61
C SER A 674 10.52 9.58 -52.18
N VAL A 675 10.57 10.30 -51.05
CA VAL A 675 11.81 10.91 -50.54
C VAL A 675 12.52 9.94 -49.59
N LEU A 676 13.83 9.71 -49.78
CA LEU A 676 14.60 8.84 -48.89
C LEU A 676 14.79 9.50 -47.52
N ALA A 677 15.36 10.70 -47.51
CA ALA A 677 15.61 11.46 -46.28
C ALA A 677 15.34 12.95 -46.46
N PHE A 678 14.84 13.60 -45.42
CA PHE A 678 14.52 15.02 -45.46
C PHE A 678 15.02 15.81 -44.25
N PHE A 679 15.48 17.03 -44.50
CA PHE A 679 15.75 18.06 -43.51
C PHE A 679 15.44 19.46 -44.08
N ALA A 680 14.86 20.32 -43.25
CA ALA A 680 14.84 21.76 -43.49
C ALA A 680 15.12 22.55 -42.20
N GLY A 681 16.08 23.47 -42.25
CA GLY A 681 16.43 24.34 -41.13
C GLY A 681 17.71 25.13 -41.35
N GLY A 682 17.75 26.34 -40.79
CA GLY A 682 18.90 27.25 -40.90
C GLY A 682 20.18 26.76 -40.20
N LEU A 683 21.28 27.48 -40.45
CA LEU A 683 22.56 27.30 -39.78
C LEU A 683 22.43 27.59 -38.29
N HIS A 684 22.48 26.54 -37.48
CA HIS A 684 22.29 26.60 -36.03
C HIS A 684 23.04 25.44 -35.40
N GLY A 685 24.15 25.73 -34.71
CA GLY A 685 25.08 24.72 -34.18
C GLY A 685 25.96 24.02 -35.24
N HIS A 686 27.08 23.48 -34.79
CA HIS A 686 28.13 22.93 -35.66
C HIS A 686 27.67 21.73 -36.51
N ILE A 687 26.79 20.87 -35.99
CA ILE A 687 26.28 19.70 -36.73
C ILE A 687 25.50 20.12 -37.98
N ARG A 688 24.68 21.17 -37.89
CA ARG A 688 23.92 21.66 -39.05
C ARG A 688 24.81 22.27 -40.12
N HIS A 689 25.92 22.91 -39.73
CA HIS A 689 26.93 23.35 -40.69
C HIS A 689 27.50 22.18 -41.49
N ILE A 690 27.84 21.07 -40.83
CA ILE A 690 28.36 19.86 -41.49
C ILE A 690 27.28 19.24 -42.40
N LEU A 691 26.05 19.09 -41.90
CA LEU A 691 24.94 18.52 -42.67
C LEU A 691 24.61 19.34 -43.93
N LEU A 692 24.45 20.65 -43.78
CA LEU A 692 24.16 21.55 -44.91
C LEU A 692 25.35 21.59 -45.87
N GLY A 693 26.58 21.64 -45.35
CA GLY A 693 27.80 21.59 -46.16
C GLY A 693 27.88 20.32 -47.02
N HIS A 694 27.48 19.16 -46.50
CA HIS A 694 27.50 17.90 -47.24
C HIS A 694 26.31 17.67 -48.18
N TRP A 695 25.09 18.06 -47.78
CA TRP A 695 23.87 17.58 -48.45
C TRP A 695 22.95 18.66 -49.03
N LYS A 696 23.13 19.94 -48.67
CA LYS A 696 22.25 21.01 -49.15
C LYS A 696 22.20 21.03 -50.67
N GLU A 697 21.02 20.75 -51.23
CA GLU A 697 20.75 20.75 -52.69
C GLU A 697 21.70 19.87 -53.52
N LYS A 698 22.26 18.81 -52.93
CA LYS A 698 23.29 17.95 -53.58
C LYS A 698 22.80 16.58 -54.03
N ASP A 699 21.65 16.10 -53.55
CA ASP A 699 21.14 14.77 -53.87
C ASP A 699 19.61 14.77 -54.02
N PRO A 700 19.05 14.09 -55.04
CA PRO A 700 17.60 14.10 -55.28
C PRO A 700 16.79 13.27 -54.27
N ASP A 701 17.44 12.30 -53.61
CA ASP A 701 16.81 11.38 -52.63
C ASP A 701 16.98 11.86 -51.19
N VAL A 702 18.13 12.49 -50.88
CA VAL A 702 18.45 13.10 -49.58
C VAL A 702 18.26 14.60 -49.67
N ARG A 703 17.03 15.06 -49.39
CA ARG A 703 16.61 16.44 -49.58
C ARG A 703 16.89 17.28 -48.34
N VAL A 704 17.92 18.11 -48.41
CA VAL A 704 18.36 19.00 -47.33
C VAL A 704 18.26 20.44 -47.79
N TYR A 705 17.53 21.26 -47.03
CA TYR A 705 17.33 22.68 -47.30
C TYR A 705 17.71 23.53 -46.08
N GLU A 706 18.28 24.70 -46.32
CA GLU A 706 18.46 25.71 -45.28
C GLU A 706 17.15 26.46 -45.02
N LYS A 707 16.50 26.89 -46.11
CA LYS A 707 15.14 27.43 -46.15
C LYS A 707 14.39 26.75 -47.28
N LEU A 708 13.16 26.31 -47.02
CA LEU A 708 12.35 25.70 -48.06
C LEU A 708 11.92 26.72 -49.11
N PRO A 709 11.91 26.35 -50.41
CA PRO A 709 11.21 27.10 -51.45
C PRO A 709 9.73 27.30 -51.13
N LEU A 710 9.14 28.42 -51.60
CA LEU A 710 7.75 28.81 -51.30
C LEU A 710 6.71 27.81 -51.81
N ASP A 711 7.02 27.07 -52.88
CA ASP A 711 6.16 26.07 -53.52
C ASP A 711 6.23 24.69 -52.83
N ILE A 712 7.13 24.51 -51.86
CA ILE A 712 7.34 23.24 -51.18
C ILE A 712 6.76 23.29 -49.76
N SER A 713 5.78 22.42 -49.50
CA SER A 713 5.24 22.24 -48.15
C SER A 713 6.17 21.43 -47.25
N TYR A 714 6.58 22.01 -46.12
CA TYR A 714 7.34 21.33 -45.06
C TYR A 714 6.62 20.07 -44.54
N GLU A 715 5.31 20.19 -44.30
CA GLU A 715 4.48 19.09 -43.82
C GLU A 715 4.43 17.95 -44.85
N TRP A 716 4.27 18.29 -46.13
CA TRP A 716 4.29 17.31 -47.21
C TRP A 716 5.62 16.56 -47.25
N MET A 717 6.75 17.28 -47.10
CA MET A 717 8.07 16.66 -47.09
C MET A 717 8.24 15.69 -45.92
N LEU A 718 7.84 16.07 -44.69
CA LEU A 718 7.85 15.16 -43.55
C LEU A 718 6.98 13.91 -43.79
N LYS A 719 5.76 14.10 -44.30
CA LYS A 719 4.79 13.02 -44.53
C LYS A 719 5.18 12.09 -45.68
N ASN A 720 5.98 12.56 -46.65
CA ASN A 720 6.42 11.79 -47.82
C ASN A 720 7.86 11.28 -47.75
N SER A 721 8.59 11.56 -46.66
CA SER A 721 9.96 11.08 -46.45
C SER A 721 10.00 9.79 -45.66
N LYS A 722 10.85 8.84 -46.04
CA LYS A 722 11.05 7.59 -45.29
C LYS A 722 11.74 7.86 -43.95
N PHE A 723 12.78 8.69 -44.01
CA PHE A 723 13.62 9.06 -42.87
C PHE A 723 13.62 10.59 -42.72
N CYS A 724 13.58 11.08 -41.48
CA CYS A 724 13.59 12.52 -41.19
C CYS A 724 14.82 12.82 -40.35
N LEU A 725 15.70 13.67 -40.87
CA LEU A 725 16.96 14.00 -40.19
C LEU A 725 16.68 14.98 -39.06
N CYS A 726 17.20 14.68 -37.88
CA CYS A 726 17.06 15.47 -36.66
C CYS A 726 18.46 15.85 -36.14
N PRO A 727 19.21 16.73 -36.84
CA PRO A 727 20.47 17.26 -36.35
C PRO A 727 20.26 18.24 -35.20
N SER A 728 21.05 18.11 -34.13
CA SER A 728 21.01 19.08 -33.05
C SER A 728 21.50 20.47 -33.47
N GLY A 729 21.02 21.46 -32.71
CA GLY A 729 21.38 22.86 -32.81
C GLY A 729 22.61 23.22 -31.99
N TYR A 730 22.61 24.44 -31.43
CA TYR A 730 23.44 24.74 -30.27
C TYR A 730 22.97 23.91 -29.06
N GLU A 731 21.66 23.75 -28.93
CA GLU A 731 20.97 22.83 -28.05
C GLU A 731 20.79 21.44 -28.68
N VAL A 732 20.74 20.39 -27.85
CA VAL A 732 20.51 19.02 -28.33
C VAL A 732 19.06 18.72 -28.67
N ALA A 733 18.13 19.52 -28.14
CA ALA A 733 16.70 19.40 -28.39
C ALA A 733 16.35 19.80 -29.83
N SER A 734 15.32 19.15 -30.40
CA SER A 734 14.72 19.67 -31.63
C SER A 734 13.25 19.24 -31.73
N PRO A 735 12.32 20.16 -32.11
CA PRO A 735 10.93 19.79 -32.33
C PRO A 735 10.78 18.73 -33.43
N ARG A 736 11.75 18.68 -34.35
CA ARG A 736 11.80 17.75 -35.48
C ARG A 736 11.72 16.28 -35.08
N VAL A 737 12.23 15.93 -33.89
CA VAL A 737 12.13 14.55 -33.40
C VAL A 737 10.67 14.16 -33.21
N VAL A 738 9.87 15.04 -32.62
CA VAL A 738 8.44 14.81 -32.39
C VAL A 738 7.65 14.97 -33.68
N GLU A 739 7.97 15.96 -34.52
CA GLU A 739 7.35 16.15 -35.84
C GLU A 739 7.53 14.92 -36.74
N ALA A 740 8.73 14.30 -36.74
CA ALA A 740 8.99 13.06 -37.45
C ALA A 740 8.09 11.91 -36.94
N ILE A 741 7.92 11.80 -35.62
CA ILE A 741 7.04 10.81 -35.00
C ILE A 741 5.58 11.04 -35.42
N TYR A 742 5.11 12.29 -35.42
CA TYR A 742 3.77 12.67 -35.85
C TYR A 742 3.51 12.32 -37.32
N ALA A 743 4.48 12.61 -38.18
CA ALA A 743 4.47 12.32 -39.60
C ALA A 743 4.67 10.82 -39.94
N GLU A 744 4.80 9.95 -38.94
CA GLU A 744 5.16 8.53 -39.09
C GLU A 744 6.46 8.32 -39.91
N CYS A 745 7.36 9.30 -39.86
CA CYS A 745 8.69 9.29 -40.50
C CYS A 745 9.72 8.74 -39.51
N VAL A 746 10.61 7.84 -39.96
CA VAL A 746 11.61 7.25 -39.05
C VAL A 746 12.64 8.32 -38.67
N PRO A 747 12.75 8.72 -37.39
CA PRO A 747 13.69 9.76 -36.98
C PRO A 747 15.14 9.28 -37.15
N VAL A 748 15.98 10.13 -37.73
CA VAL A 748 17.43 9.95 -37.84
C VAL A 748 18.10 10.96 -36.92
N LEU A 749 18.57 10.48 -35.77
CA LEU A 749 19.13 11.29 -34.71
C LEU A 749 20.60 11.55 -35.00
N ILE A 750 20.98 12.83 -35.08
CA ILE A 750 22.36 13.28 -35.34
C ILE A 750 22.70 14.29 -34.25
N SER A 751 23.25 13.82 -33.13
CA SER A 751 23.53 14.65 -31.97
C SER A 751 24.53 13.96 -31.05
N ASP A 752 25.35 14.77 -30.37
CA ASP A 752 26.26 14.31 -29.32
C ASP A 752 25.67 14.60 -27.94
N GLY A 753 25.75 13.65 -27.02
CA GLY A 753 25.34 13.84 -25.63
C GLY A 753 23.84 13.96 -25.38
N TYR A 754 22.97 13.82 -26.40
CA TYR A 754 21.52 13.94 -26.20
C TYR A 754 20.91 12.72 -25.52
N VAL A 755 20.31 12.92 -24.34
CA VAL A 755 19.48 11.91 -23.70
C VAL A 755 18.04 12.03 -24.21
N LEU A 756 17.59 11.05 -24.98
CA LEU A 756 16.27 11.09 -25.62
C LEU A 756 15.12 10.95 -24.60
N PRO A 757 13.98 11.64 -24.81
CA PRO A 757 12.78 11.50 -23.99
C PRO A 757 12.34 10.05 -23.77
N PHE A 758 11.94 9.74 -22.55
CA PHE A 758 11.46 8.43 -22.11
C PHE A 758 12.44 7.27 -22.32
N SER A 759 13.75 7.53 -22.42
CA SER A 759 14.76 6.50 -22.62
C SER A 759 14.78 5.43 -21.53
N ASP A 760 14.25 5.68 -20.34
CA ASP A 760 14.07 4.67 -19.28
C ASP A 760 13.08 3.56 -19.68
N VAL A 761 12.09 3.92 -20.50
CA VAL A 761 10.94 3.07 -20.84
C VAL A 761 10.98 2.63 -22.30
N LEU A 762 11.24 3.56 -23.23
CA LEU A 762 11.23 3.31 -24.67
C LEU A 762 12.58 2.83 -25.18
N ASN A 763 12.54 1.89 -26.13
CA ASN A 763 13.70 1.39 -26.85
C ASN A 763 13.84 2.09 -28.20
N TRP A 764 14.44 3.29 -28.19
CA TRP A 764 14.65 4.11 -29.39
C TRP A 764 15.29 3.36 -30.57
N LYS A 765 16.25 2.45 -30.30
CA LYS A 765 16.89 1.60 -31.32
C LYS A 765 15.91 0.74 -32.15
N LYS A 766 14.66 0.59 -31.69
CA LYS A 766 13.64 -0.20 -32.38
C LYS A 766 12.85 0.62 -33.39
N PHE A 767 12.91 1.95 -33.34
CA PHE A 767 12.08 2.84 -34.18
C PHE A 767 12.80 4.12 -34.67
N SER A 768 14.07 4.33 -34.33
CA SER A 768 14.91 5.39 -34.88
C SER A 768 16.22 4.85 -35.45
N VAL A 769 16.92 5.71 -36.19
CA VAL A 769 18.30 5.50 -36.65
C VAL A 769 19.17 6.55 -35.94
N VAL A 770 20.36 6.16 -35.48
CA VAL A 770 21.36 7.08 -34.93
C VAL A 770 22.51 7.14 -35.93
N VAL A 771 22.94 8.35 -36.28
CA VAL A 771 24.08 8.62 -37.16
C VAL A 771 25.05 9.51 -36.40
N ALA A 772 26.30 9.07 -36.28
CA ALA A 772 27.36 9.85 -35.66
C ALA A 772 27.70 11.07 -36.52
N VAL A 773 28.27 12.12 -35.92
CA VAL A 773 28.60 13.37 -36.63
C VAL A 773 29.61 13.11 -37.75
N GLU A 774 30.62 12.27 -37.51
CA GLU A 774 31.59 11.87 -38.54
C GLU A 774 30.97 11.12 -39.73
N ASP A 775 29.80 10.49 -39.52
CA ASP A 775 29.11 9.70 -40.53
C ASP A 775 28.06 10.49 -41.33
N ILE A 776 27.96 11.80 -41.13
CA ILE A 776 27.02 12.65 -41.87
C ILE A 776 27.22 12.52 -43.38
N GLY A 777 28.46 12.46 -43.88
CA GLY A 777 28.74 12.23 -45.31
C GLY A 777 28.24 10.88 -45.85
N ASN A 778 28.01 9.89 -44.97
CA ASN A 778 27.58 8.54 -45.31
C ASN A 778 26.06 8.30 -45.15
N ILE A 779 25.26 9.32 -44.84
CA ILE A 779 23.81 9.19 -44.54
C ILE A 779 23.07 8.37 -45.60
N LYS A 780 23.24 8.68 -46.89
CA LYS A 780 22.55 7.94 -47.97
C LYS A 780 22.90 6.44 -47.94
N LYS A 781 24.18 6.10 -47.80
CA LYS A 781 24.67 4.71 -47.72
C LYS A 781 24.09 3.98 -46.51
N ILE A 782 24.09 4.63 -45.34
CA ILE A 782 23.55 4.07 -44.09
C ILE A 782 22.05 3.77 -44.24
N LEU A 783 21.28 4.74 -44.75
CA LEU A 783 19.83 4.62 -44.88
C LEU A 783 19.42 3.62 -45.97
N MET A 784 20.13 3.57 -47.10
CA MET A 784 19.90 2.56 -48.13
C MET A 784 20.28 1.15 -47.69
N GLY A 785 21.23 1.01 -46.75
CA GLY A 785 21.59 -0.28 -46.14
C GLY A 785 20.49 -0.88 -45.25
N ILE A 786 19.46 -0.11 -44.89
CA ILE A 786 18.32 -0.59 -44.12
C ILE A 786 17.35 -1.33 -45.05
N SER A 787 17.22 -2.64 -44.85
CA SER A 787 16.27 -3.44 -45.63
C SER A 787 14.84 -2.92 -45.51
N LYS A 788 14.05 -3.04 -46.60
CA LYS A 788 12.64 -2.64 -46.64
C LYS A 788 11.84 -3.23 -45.47
N ALA A 789 12.07 -4.50 -45.13
CA ALA A 789 11.41 -5.16 -44.00
C ALA A 789 11.77 -4.52 -42.64
N LYS A 790 13.02 -4.11 -42.44
CA LYS A 790 13.45 -3.41 -41.23
C LYS A 790 12.85 -2.00 -41.16
N TYR A 791 12.85 -1.26 -42.27
CA TYR A 791 12.21 0.05 -42.38
C TYR A 791 10.72 0.00 -42.02
N LEU A 792 9.95 -0.92 -42.62
CA LEU A 792 8.52 -1.08 -42.33
C LEU A 792 8.26 -1.42 -40.85
N LYS A 793 9.13 -2.22 -40.21
CA LYS A 793 9.04 -2.48 -38.77
C LYS A 793 9.30 -1.23 -37.93
N MET A 794 10.28 -0.40 -38.31
CA MET A 794 10.56 0.86 -37.61
C MET A 794 9.41 1.83 -37.75
N GLN A 795 8.89 2.03 -38.97
CA GLN A 795 7.76 2.92 -39.25
C GLN A 795 6.50 2.55 -38.43
N ARG A 796 6.13 1.27 -38.36
CA ARG A 796 4.99 0.82 -37.53
C ARG A 796 5.22 1.12 -36.05
N ARG A 797 6.45 1.02 -35.58
CA ARG A 797 6.79 1.32 -34.18
C ARG A 797 6.80 2.82 -33.91
N VAL A 798 7.23 3.66 -34.85
CA VAL A 798 7.05 5.13 -34.78
C VAL A 798 5.58 5.46 -34.55
N LYS A 799 4.68 4.85 -35.33
CA LYS A 799 3.23 4.99 -35.15
C LYS A 799 2.74 4.54 -33.76
N GLN A 800 3.30 3.46 -33.21
CA GLN A 800 2.94 2.97 -31.87
C GLN A 800 3.41 3.90 -30.75
N VAL A 801 4.63 4.44 -30.83
CA VAL A 801 5.19 5.32 -29.77
C VAL A 801 4.56 6.71 -29.78
N ARG A 802 4.01 7.15 -30.93
CA ARG A 802 3.40 8.47 -31.11
C ARG A 802 2.51 8.90 -29.94
N ARG A 803 1.68 8.01 -29.40
CA ARG A 803 0.78 8.31 -28.28
C ARG A 803 1.47 8.94 -27.06
N HIS A 804 2.72 8.56 -26.79
CA HIS A 804 3.49 9.03 -25.64
C HIS A 804 4.07 10.43 -25.81
N PHE A 805 3.97 10.99 -27.03
CA PHE A 805 4.46 12.32 -27.36
C PHE A 805 3.32 13.31 -27.61
N VAL A 806 2.05 12.87 -27.55
CA VAL A 806 0.88 13.72 -27.79
C VAL A 806 0.51 14.45 -26.50
N MET A 807 0.28 15.76 -26.58
CA MET A 807 -0.44 16.51 -25.55
C MET A 807 -1.95 16.46 -25.82
N ASN A 808 -2.73 16.07 -24.83
CA ASN A 808 -4.20 16.07 -24.91
C ASN A 808 -4.77 17.08 -23.92
N GLY A 809 -5.82 17.80 -24.33
CA GLY A 809 -6.70 18.53 -23.41
C GLY A 809 -8.09 17.88 -23.43
N PRO A 810 -8.56 17.24 -22.33
CA PRO A 810 -7.85 16.90 -21.09
C PRO A 810 -6.79 15.80 -21.28
N THR A 811 -5.85 15.70 -20.34
CA THR A 811 -4.78 14.69 -20.36
C THR A 811 -5.32 13.25 -20.30
N LYS A 812 -4.61 12.32 -20.92
CA LYS A 812 -4.98 10.90 -21.04
C LYS A 812 -3.88 9.99 -20.55
N ARG A 813 -4.24 8.82 -20.02
CA ARG A 813 -3.25 7.83 -19.57
C ARG A 813 -2.22 7.56 -20.67
N PHE A 814 -0.95 7.53 -20.27
CA PHE A 814 0.22 7.31 -21.15
C PHE A 814 0.48 8.39 -22.21
N ASP A 815 -0.15 9.56 -22.13
CA ASP A 815 0.18 10.71 -22.98
C ASP A 815 1.46 11.42 -22.50
N LEU A 816 1.84 12.51 -23.17
CA LEU A 816 3.06 13.25 -22.85
C LEU A 816 3.13 13.66 -21.37
N PHE A 817 2.07 14.28 -20.85
CA PHE A 817 2.04 14.75 -19.47
C PHE A 817 2.27 13.59 -18.49
N HIS A 818 1.50 12.52 -18.63
CA HIS A 818 1.61 11.33 -17.77
C HIS A 818 2.97 10.64 -17.88
N MET A 819 3.58 10.63 -19.07
CA MET A 819 4.90 10.05 -19.29
C MET A 819 6.03 10.88 -18.67
N ILE A 820 5.88 12.21 -18.61
CA ILE A 820 6.83 13.08 -17.89
C ILE A 820 6.68 12.91 -16.38
N VAL A 821 5.45 12.88 -15.86
CA VAL A 821 5.20 12.56 -14.44
C VAL A 821 5.78 11.18 -14.08
N HIS A 822 5.64 10.19 -14.98
CA HIS A 822 6.24 8.86 -14.80
C HIS A 822 7.77 8.90 -14.77
N SER A 823 8.37 9.73 -15.62
CA SER A 823 9.83 9.91 -15.60
C SER A 823 10.30 10.52 -14.27
N ILE A 824 9.59 11.52 -13.72
CA ILE A 824 9.86 12.10 -12.39
C ILE A 824 9.69 11.03 -11.30
N TRP A 825 8.63 10.22 -11.36
CA TRP A 825 8.40 9.11 -10.45
C TRP A 825 9.57 8.12 -10.41
N LEU A 826 10.14 7.76 -11.57
CA LEU A 826 11.32 6.90 -11.63
C LEU A 826 12.53 7.52 -10.92
N ARG A 827 12.74 8.84 -11.04
CA ARG A 827 13.80 9.54 -10.30
C ARG A 827 13.56 9.48 -8.80
N ARG A 828 12.33 9.71 -8.36
CA ARG A 828 11.99 9.60 -6.93
C ARG A 828 12.19 8.18 -6.39
N LEU A 829 11.90 7.14 -7.17
CA LEU A 829 12.15 5.74 -6.79
C LEU A 829 13.65 5.42 -6.64
N ASN A 830 14.53 6.08 -7.41
CA ASN A 830 15.97 5.85 -7.35
C ASN A 830 16.66 6.44 -6.11
N MET A 831 15.92 7.21 -5.30
CA MET A 831 16.46 7.95 -4.17
C MET A 831 15.85 7.47 -2.84
N ILE A 832 16.68 7.45 -1.80
CA ILE A 832 16.27 7.25 -0.41
C ILE A 832 16.68 8.49 0.37
N ILE A 833 15.73 9.14 1.02
CA ILE A 833 15.99 10.31 1.87
C ILE A 833 16.05 9.79 3.30
N LEU A 834 17.24 9.86 3.89
CA LEU A 834 17.45 9.50 5.29
C LEU A 834 17.31 10.75 6.13
N ASN A 835 16.63 10.61 7.27
CA ASN A 835 16.54 11.69 8.24
C ASN A 835 17.96 11.92 8.81
N ARG A 836 18.58 13.06 8.46
CA ARG A 836 19.82 13.51 9.07
C ARG A 836 19.41 14.25 10.32
N GLY A 837 19.33 13.52 11.44
CA GLY A 837 18.91 14.04 12.74
C GLY A 837 19.74 15.20 13.23
#